data_AF-A0A9P0IC26-F1
#
_entry.id   AF-A0A9P0IC26-F1
#
_cell.length_a   1.000
_cell.length_b   1.000
_cell.length_c   1.000
_cell.angle_alpha   90.00
_cell.angle_beta   90.00
_cell.angle_gamma   90.00
#
_symmetry.space_group_name_H-M   'P 1'
#
loop_
_entity.id
_entity.type
_entity.pdbx_description
1 polymer ?
#
loop_
_entity_poly.entity_id
_entity_poly.type
_entity_poly.pdbx_seq_one_letter_code
_entity_poly.pdbx_strand_id
1 'polypeptide(L)'
;MKWKRQTLVSGETSEDEIGHNYLSTLMYGRYQRDLSEAAREEARRLRRLRKKRRKDDKLRQKELEASGKHRPRGKFFKVLGYVWRHTFARLGEDWVFLALLGIIMAVVNFAMDRGIAVCQNARMWMYKDLATSTFSQYVAWVSLPVCLILFAAGFVHIVAAQSIGSGIPEMKTILRGVHLKEYLTYRAMISKIVGLTATLGSGLPLGKEGPSVHIASMVATLLSKLVTTFQGIYSNESRTSEMLAAACAVGVASCFAAPVGGVLFSIEVTTTYFAVRNYWRGFFAACCSAIMFRLLSVWSGAMPTVKPLFPTNLPQDFPFDPQEFAVFVLLGIVSGLLAALWVFLHRQYVLFIRNTKSLSNFLQKNRFIYPGFITLAVMSILFPPGIGKYMAADLGNQEQVLSLFSNFTWTDELTAEQASVVSHWQTLEVDHFGCLIIYFFSIFFLSLVSCTLPVPAGIFVPAFKMGASLGRFTGEVMHYFCPLGVAYGGHIQKILPGGYAVVGAAAFTGAVTHTVSTIVIVSEMTGQVTHLLPIMAAVLAANATASLLQPSCFDSIILIKKLPYLPDLLSSASRMYDICVEDFMVRDVKYIWNRMSFQQLKDLLKENKTIKSFPLVDSPSSMVLLGSIHRWELVKVIEKQVGRDRRLQIAALWHREAELRRRDEEARKKVRRPSRFEVTPAPDMLQVPGTGMTRGSSLTTKDQGGLIPAPGQLFRPKSILKKTNSFTLSRGLGAGVPSAPNTPSTPQPSVYTTVTGAETRIRAAFEAIFKRSTLLQDVEGGLPDQLSPTSLPRSPSINKKVQLPRERVCDMSPEDQKAWEQMEMAKEIDFDRMLQIARKRDMHPDDPEYEDENLYICHIDPAPFQLVERTSLLKVHSLFSTLGVSRAYVTAIGRLIGVVSLKELRKAIEDVNSGALTLANRPEPPQTPLPTVIKVVSTQPAPPSDSETAKLTTPGDH
;
A
#
# COMPACT_ATOMS: atom_id res chain seq x y z
N MET A 1 20.11 -40.36 -31.54
CA MET A 1 19.35 -41.19 -32.51
C MET A 1 19.24 -40.44 -33.82
N LYS A 2 19.45 -41.10 -34.97
CA LYS A 2 19.26 -40.50 -36.31
C LYS A 2 17.79 -40.63 -36.72
N TRP A 3 17.21 -39.59 -37.31
CA TRP A 3 16.03 -39.72 -38.17
C TRP A 3 16.45 -39.89 -39.63
N LYS A 4 15.66 -40.64 -40.40
CA LYS A 4 15.94 -41.10 -41.77
C LYS A 4 14.79 -40.63 -42.68
N ARG A 5 15.10 -40.08 -43.85
CA ARG A 5 14.18 -39.78 -44.98
C ARG A 5 15.09 -39.60 -46.22
N GLN A 6 15.28 -40.53 -47.17
CA GLN A 6 14.40 -41.40 -47.97
C GLN A 6 13.84 -40.70 -49.23
N THR A 7 14.48 -40.98 -50.39
CA THR A 7 14.03 -41.01 -51.82
C THR A 7 15.26 -41.50 -52.63
N LEU A 8 15.26 -42.59 -53.42
CA LEU A 8 14.69 -42.79 -54.79
C LEU A 8 15.29 -41.80 -55.82
N VAL A 9 15.71 -42.15 -57.05
CA VAL A 9 15.85 -43.44 -57.80
C VAL A 9 16.93 -43.28 -58.90
N SER A 10 17.34 -44.38 -59.54
CA SER A 10 18.37 -44.49 -60.59
C SER A 10 18.13 -43.73 -61.91
N GLY A 11 19.22 -43.40 -62.61
CA GLY A 11 19.27 -43.07 -64.03
C GLY A 11 20.71 -43.11 -64.56
N GLU A 12 20.97 -43.82 -65.66
CA GLU A 12 22.30 -43.96 -66.27
C GLU A 12 22.60 -42.77 -67.21
N THR A 13 23.78 -42.16 -67.10
CA THR A 13 24.30 -41.19 -68.06
C THR A 13 25.82 -41.34 -68.22
N SER A 14 26.22 -41.54 -69.49
CA SER A 14 27.56 -41.54 -70.11
C SER A 14 28.80 -41.16 -69.27
N GLU A 15 29.87 -41.96 -69.41
CA GLU A 15 31.14 -41.82 -68.67
C GLU A 15 31.90 -40.50 -68.89
N ASP A 16 31.65 -39.76 -69.99
CA ASP A 16 32.36 -38.52 -70.31
C ASP A 16 32.02 -37.33 -69.37
N GLU A 17 30.93 -37.37 -68.59
CA GLU A 17 30.65 -36.34 -67.56
C GLU A 17 31.38 -36.59 -66.22
N ILE A 18 31.92 -37.79 -66.00
CA ILE A 18 32.45 -38.21 -64.68
C ILE A 18 33.68 -37.38 -64.28
N GLY A 19 34.51 -36.98 -65.25
CA GLY A 19 35.69 -36.14 -65.02
C GLY A 19 35.38 -34.75 -64.44
N HIS A 20 34.29 -34.12 -64.87
CA HIS A 20 33.89 -32.81 -64.38
C HIS A 20 33.12 -32.87 -63.06
N ASN A 21 32.29 -33.90 -62.85
CA ASN A 21 31.51 -34.04 -61.62
C ASN A 21 32.34 -34.49 -60.40
N TYR A 22 33.43 -35.25 -60.59
CA TYR A 22 34.31 -35.59 -59.47
C TYR A 22 35.11 -34.38 -58.96
N LEU A 23 35.59 -33.54 -59.88
CA LEU A 23 36.26 -32.27 -59.55
C LEU A 23 35.30 -31.26 -58.91
N SER A 24 34.07 -31.12 -59.41
CA SER A 24 33.06 -30.24 -58.81
C SER A 24 32.67 -30.70 -57.40
N THR A 25 32.52 -32.01 -57.18
CA THR A 25 32.18 -32.59 -55.86
C THR A 25 33.32 -32.45 -54.85
N LEU A 26 34.59 -32.61 -55.27
CA LEU A 26 35.75 -32.33 -54.42
C LEU A 26 35.89 -30.85 -54.06
N MET A 27 35.63 -29.96 -55.02
CA MET A 27 35.63 -28.51 -54.79
C MET A 27 34.48 -28.09 -53.88
N TYR A 28 33.28 -28.63 -54.06
CA TYR A 28 32.11 -28.38 -53.18
C TYR A 28 32.34 -28.94 -51.78
N GLY A 29 32.92 -30.14 -51.67
CA GLY A 29 33.29 -30.76 -50.39
C GLY A 29 34.37 -29.98 -49.63
N ARG A 30 35.34 -29.38 -50.32
CA ARG A 30 36.28 -28.40 -49.72
C ARG A 30 35.57 -27.11 -49.33
N TYR A 31 34.82 -26.49 -50.24
CA TYR A 31 34.13 -25.23 -50.00
C TYR A 31 33.13 -25.32 -48.83
N GLN A 32 32.44 -26.44 -48.68
CA GLN A 32 31.53 -26.70 -47.57
C GLN A 32 32.26 -27.00 -46.25
N ARG A 33 33.46 -27.61 -46.29
CA ARG A 33 34.36 -27.73 -45.13
C ARG A 33 34.88 -26.35 -44.72
N ASP A 34 35.38 -25.57 -45.66
CA ASP A 34 35.95 -24.24 -45.44
C ASP A 34 34.87 -23.26 -44.94
N LEU A 35 33.64 -23.30 -45.47
CA LEU A 35 32.50 -22.58 -44.88
C LEU A 35 32.20 -23.06 -43.45
N SER A 36 32.24 -24.36 -43.18
CA SER A 36 31.98 -24.90 -41.85
C SER A 36 33.08 -24.52 -40.84
N GLU A 37 34.33 -24.41 -41.27
CA GLU A 37 35.46 -24.01 -40.45
C GLU A 37 35.47 -22.49 -40.25
N ALA A 38 35.21 -21.69 -41.29
CA ALA A 38 34.99 -20.26 -41.19
C ALA A 38 33.82 -19.93 -40.25
N ALA A 39 32.68 -20.62 -40.37
CA ALA A 39 31.54 -20.46 -39.46
C ALA A 39 31.87 -20.89 -38.02
N ARG A 40 32.64 -21.98 -37.83
CA ARG A 40 33.14 -22.40 -36.50
C ARG A 40 34.15 -21.43 -35.92
N GLU A 41 34.97 -20.79 -36.74
CA GLU A 41 35.96 -19.81 -36.31
C GLU A 41 35.31 -18.46 -36.00
N GLU A 42 34.34 -18.03 -36.80
CA GLU A 42 33.50 -16.86 -36.53
C GLU A 42 32.65 -17.07 -35.27
N ALA A 43 32.05 -18.24 -35.08
CA ALA A 43 31.36 -18.60 -33.83
C ALA A 43 32.31 -18.59 -32.62
N ARG A 44 33.56 -19.07 -32.78
CA ARG A 44 34.61 -18.96 -31.74
C ARG A 44 35.00 -17.50 -31.47
N ARG A 45 35.11 -16.66 -32.50
CA ARG A 45 35.40 -15.22 -32.43
C ARG A 45 34.27 -14.46 -31.72
N LEU A 46 33.02 -14.74 -32.07
CA LEU A 46 31.82 -14.20 -31.42
C LEU A 46 31.72 -14.63 -29.95
N ARG A 47 31.98 -15.91 -29.63
CA ARG A 47 32.06 -16.39 -28.23
C ARG A 47 33.16 -15.67 -27.44
N ARG A 48 34.35 -15.47 -28.01
CA ARG A 48 35.44 -14.69 -27.39
C ARG A 48 35.04 -13.21 -27.17
N LEU A 49 34.38 -12.57 -28.14
CA LEU A 49 33.89 -11.20 -28.03
C LEU A 49 32.75 -11.06 -26.99
N ARG A 50 31.83 -12.02 -26.90
CA ARG A 50 30.80 -12.06 -25.84
C ARG A 50 31.44 -12.24 -24.45
N LYS A 51 32.43 -13.13 -24.32
CA LYS A 51 33.17 -13.33 -23.05
C LYS A 51 33.99 -12.09 -22.64
N LYS A 52 34.46 -11.30 -23.61
CA LYS A 52 35.12 -10.00 -23.35
C LYS A 52 34.10 -8.95 -22.89
N ARG A 53 32.99 -8.75 -23.62
CA ARG A 53 31.88 -7.86 -23.17
C ARG A 53 31.41 -8.18 -21.76
N ARG A 54 31.06 -9.45 -21.46
CA ARG A 54 30.69 -9.88 -20.10
C ARG A 54 31.77 -9.64 -19.01
N LYS A 55 33.06 -9.50 -19.37
CA LYS A 55 34.11 -9.05 -18.44
C LYS A 55 34.11 -7.53 -18.27
N ASP A 56 34.04 -6.80 -19.38
CA ASP A 56 34.07 -5.34 -19.43
C ASP A 56 32.81 -4.75 -18.75
N ASP A 57 31.64 -5.38 -18.92
CA ASP A 57 30.38 -5.01 -18.26
C ASP A 57 30.40 -5.34 -16.76
N LYS A 58 30.99 -6.47 -16.35
CA LYS A 58 31.23 -6.78 -14.92
C LYS A 58 32.24 -5.83 -14.27
N LEU A 59 33.20 -5.31 -15.03
CA LEU A 59 34.12 -4.25 -14.60
C LEU A 59 33.38 -2.92 -14.46
N ARG A 60 32.63 -2.49 -15.48
CA ARG A 60 31.77 -1.30 -15.42
C ARG A 60 30.75 -1.38 -14.29
N GLN A 61 30.15 -2.54 -14.01
CA GLN A 61 29.20 -2.70 -12.92
C GLN A 61 29.91 -2.58 -11.56
N LYS A 62 31.12 -3.11 -11.38
CA LYS A 62 31.94 -2.87 -10.19
C LYS A 62 32.40 -1.42 -10.06
N GLU A 63 32.72 -0.75 -11.16
CA GLU A 63 33.04 0.69 -11.17
C GLU A 63 31.81 1.56 -10.88
N LEU A 64 30.62 1.16 -11.33
CA LEU A 64 29.34 1.80 -10.99
C LEU A 64 28.91 1.52 -9.54
N GLU A 65 29.26 0.37 -8.97
CA GLU A 65 29.12 0.09 -7.53
C GLU A 65 30.12 0.91 -6.69
N ALA A 66 31.33 1.18 -7.21
CA ALA A 66 32.36 1.97 -6.53
C ALA A 66 32.17 3.50 -6.69
N SER A 67 31.61 3.95 -7.82
CA SER A 67 31.29 5.35 -8.14
C SER A 67 29.87 5.72 -7.72
N GLY A 68 29.01 4.71 -7.54
CA GLY A 68 27.64 4.84 -7.07
C GLY A 68 27.58 5.47 -5.69
N LYS A 69 26.84 6.59 -5.60
CA LYS A 69 26.73 7.45 -4.40
C LYS A 69 25.89 6.83 -3.27
N HIS A 70 26.01 5.53 -3.03
CA HIS A 70 25.47 4.88 -1.84
C HIS A 70 26.37 5.19 -0.65
N ARG A 71 25.85 6.02 0.27
CA ARG A 71 26.39 6.23 1.62
C ARG A 71 26.89 4.90 2.21
N PRO A 72 28.09 4.85 2.81
CA PRO A 72 28.53 3.66 3.51
C PRO A 72 27.61 3.40 4.71
N ARG A 73 26.66 2.47 4.56
CA ARG A 73 25.92 1.89 5.69
C ARG A 73 26.97 1.31 6.65
N GLY A 74 27.07 1.90 7.84
CA GLY A 74 28.20 1.70 8.75
C GLY A 74 28.38 0.24 9.21
N LYS A 75 29.52 -0.04 9.85
CA LYS A 75 29.91 -1.38 10.35
C LYS A 75 28.76 -2.10 11.09
N PHE A 76 27.96 -1.35 11.85
CA PHE A 76 26.74 -1.81 12.52
C PHE A 76 25.75 -2.55 11.60
N PHE A 77 25.48 -2.05 10.38
CA PHE A 77 24.60 -2.72 9.41
C PHE A 77 25.20 -4.00 8.82
N LYS A 78 26.53 -4.10 8.72
CA LYS A 78 27.18 -5.36 8.30
C LYS A 78 27.12 -6.41 9.40
N VAL A 79 27.35 -6.03 10.66
CA VAL A 79 27.20 -6.93 11.82
C VAL A 79 25.75 -7.37 11.96
N LEU A 80 24.79 -6.43 11.92
CA LEU A 80 23.37 -6.75 11.97
C LEU A 80 22.96 -7.68 10.82
N GLY A 81 23.40 -7.41 9.59
CA GLY A 81 23.13 -8.26 8.43
C GLY A 81 23.78 -9.66 8.50
N TYR A 82 24.94 -9.79 9.16
CA TYR A 82 25.59 -11.08 9.40
C TYR A 82 24.82 -11.91 10.44
N VAL A 83 24.46 -11.29 11.57
CA VAL A 83 23.62 -11.92 12.60
C VAL A 83 22.25 -12.31 12.01
N TRP A 84 21.62 -11.42 11.24
CA TRP A 84 20.35 -11.65 10.55
C TRP A 84 20.39 -12.89 9.65
N ARG A 85 21.46 -13.05 8.86
CA ARG A 85 21.63 -14.21 7.96
C ARG A 85 21.95 -15.51 8.70
N HIS A 86 22.66 -15.47 9.83
CA HIS A 86 23.10 -16.69 10.52
C HIS A 86 22.13 -17.22 11.59
N THR A 87 21.39 -16.35 12.28
CA THR A 87 20.42 -16.75 13.32
C THR A 87 18.98 -16.71 12.83
N PHE A 88 18.56 -15.59 12.24
CA PHE A 88 17.15 -15.34 11.94
C PHE A 88 16.64 -16.05 10.68
N ALA A 89 17.50 -16.33 9.69
CA ALA A 89 17.13 -17.11 8.51
C ALA A 89 16.74 -18.58 8.81
N ARG A 90 17.18 -19.15 9.94
CA ARG A 90 16.83 -20.52 10.38
C ARG A 90 15.53 -20.61 11.15
N LEU A 91 15.04 -19.51 11.74
CA LEU A 91 13.83 -19.46 12.58
C LEU A 91 12.55 -19.10 11.80
N GLY A 92 12.67 -18.82 10.50
CA GLY A 92 11.56 -18.35 9.67
C GLY A 92 11.31 -16.86 9.86
N GLU A 93 11.52 -16.09 8.79
CA GLU A 93 11.51 -14.61 8.80
C GLU A 93 10.19 -14.00 9.31
N ASP A 94 9.06 -14.69 9.10
CA ASP A 94 7.73 -14.29 9.63
C ASP A 94 7.69 -14.24 11.17
N TRP A 95 8.21 -15.25 11.86
CA TRP A 95 8.10 -15.33 13.33
C TRP A 95 8.90 -14.23 14.01
N VAL A 96 10.06 -13.90 13.44
CA VAL A 96 10.92 -12.79 13.88
C VAL A 96 10.21 -11.44 13.72
N PHE A 97 9.59 -11.23 12.55
CA PHE A 97 8.76 -10.05 12.27
C PHE A 97 7.62 -9.91 13.28
N LEU A 98 6.92 -11.01 13.58
CA LEU A 98 5.79 -11.06 14.50
C LEU A 98 6.18 -10.81 15.96
N ALA A 99 7.29 -11.38 16.44
CA ALA A 99 7.83 -11.09 17.76
C ALA A 99 8.21 -9.61 17.90
N LEU A 100 8.90 -9.05 16.89
CA LEU A 100 9.31 -7.66 16.89
C LEU A 100 8.11 -6.69 16.84
N LEU A 101 7.08 -7.02 16.06
CA LEU A 101 5.80 -6.29 16.04
C LEU A 101 5.14 -6.27 17.43
N GLY A 102 5.05 -7.43 18.10
CA GLY A 102 4.50 -7.54 19.46
C GLY A 102 5.27 -6.71 20.49
N ILE A 103 6.61 -6.79 20.46
CA ILE A 103 7.49 -6.04 21.38
C ILE A 103 7.38 -4.53 21.16
N ILE A 104 7.45 -4.06 19.91
CA ILE A 104 7.32 -2.62 19.60
C ILE A 104 5.96 -2.10 20.07
N MET A 105 4.88 -2.84 19.83
CA MET A 105 3.55 -2.39 20.21
C MET A 105 3.37 -2.32 21.74
N ALA A 106 3.95 -3.27 22.49
CA ALA A 106 3.94 -3.25 23.95
C ALA A 106 4.67 -2.00 24.51
N VAL A 107 5.82 -1.65 23.95
CA VAL A 107 6.58 -0.44 24.33
C VAL A 107 5.78 0.83 24.01
N VAL A 108 5.14 0.90 22.84
CA VAL A 108 4.31 2.04 22.43
C VAL A 108 3.12 2.22 23.36
N ASN A 109 2.38 1.15 23.68
CA ASN A 109 1.23 1.22 24.59
C ASN A 109 1.64 1.55 26.02
N PHE A 110 2.71 0.94 26.53
CA PHE A 110 3.23 1.26 27.86
C PHE A 110 3.65 2.75 27.97
N ALA A 111 4.29 3.31 26.94
CA ALA A 111 4.64 4.72 26.89
C ALA A 111 3.39 5.64 26.82
N MET A 112 2.35 5.26 26.06
CA MET A 112 1.08 5.99 26.03
C MET A 112 0.38 5.96 27.39
N ASP A 113 0.26 4.79 28.03
CA ASP A 113 -0.39 4.64 29.33
C ASP A 113 0.32 5.46 30.43
N ARG A 114 1.67 5.48 30.42
CA ARG A 114 2.45 6.37 31.30
C ARG A 114 2.19 7.86 31.02
N GLY A 115 2.08 8.26 29.75
CA GLY A 115 1.72 9.63 29.38
C GLY A 115 0.31 10.02 29.84
N ILE A 116 -0.67 9.12 29.67
CA ILE A 116 -2.05 9.31 30.11
C ILE A 116 -2.11 9.46 31.64
N ALA A 117 -1.43 8.59 32.38
CA ALA A 117 -1.36 8.65 33.84
C ALA A 117 -0.74 9.97 34.34
N VAL A 118 0.34 10.45 33.71
CA VAL A 118 0.93 11.76 34.06
C VAL A 118 -0.05 12.91 33.82
N CYS A 119 -0.77 12.92 32.70
CA CYS A 119 -1.79 13.95 32.44
C CYS A 119 -2.97 13.89 33.44
N GLN A 120 -3.46 12.70 33.77
CA GLN A 120 -4.56 12.53 34.73
C GLN A 120 -4.12 12.89 36.16
N ASN A 121 -2.90 12.53 36.56
CA ASN A 121 -2.33 12.92 37.85
C ASN A 121 -2.13 14.44 37.93
N ALA A 122 -1.64 15.09 36.88
CA ALA A 122 -1.52 16.55 36.82
C ALA A 122 -2.89 17.25 36.94
N ARG A 123 -3.93 16.71 36.28
CA ARG A 123 -5.32 17.18 36.40
C ARG A 123 -5.83 17.10 37.84
N MET A 124 -5.64 15.95 38.49
CA MET A 124 -6.09 15.73 39.88
C MET A 124 -5.27 16.53 40.90
N TRP A 125 -3.96 16.69 40.67
CA TRP A 125 -3.09 17.54 41.48
C TRP A 125 -3.55 19.00 41.42
N MET A 126 -3.75 19.54 40.21
CA MET A 126 -4.21 20.92 40.03
C MET A 126 -5.61 21.17 40.61
N TYR A 127 -6.51 20.18 40.56
CA TYR A 127 -7.81 20.26 41.22
C TYR A 127 -7.70 20.30 42.76
N LYS A 128 -6.82 19.47 43.35
CA LYS A 128 -6.62 19.39 44.81
C LYS A 128 -5.83 20.57 45.38
N ASP A 129 -4.85 21.10 44.66
CA ASP A 129 -4.00 22.22 45.09
C ASP A 129 -4.78 23.55 45.08
N LEU A 130 -5.61 23.77 44.05
CA LEU A 130 -6.43 24.97 43.89
C LEU A 130 -7.75 24.94 44.69
N ALA A 131 -7.78 24.19 45.79
CA ALA A 131 -8.98 23.93 46.59
C ALA A 131 -9.54 25.16 47.34
N THR A 132 -8.84 26.30 47.35
CA THR A 132 -9.18 27.51 48.12
C THR A 132 -10.49 28.19 47.72
N SER A 133 -10.98 28.02 46.49
CA SER A 133 -12.32 28.47 46.09
C SER A 133 -12.95 27.53 45.05
N THR A 134 -14.26 27.32 45.13
CA THR A 134 -15.00 26.46 44.18
C THR A 134 -14.88 26.96 42.74
N PHE A 135 -14.78 28.27 42.53
CA PHE A 135 -14.54 28.85 41.20
C PHE A 135 -13.14 28.49 40.66
N SER A 136 -12.10 28.61 41.50
CA SER A 136 -10.74 28.19 41.15
C SER A 136 -10.68 26.69 40.83
N GLN A 137 -11.30 25.85 41.65
CA GLN A 137 -11.42 24.40 41.41
C GLN A 137 -12.11 24.09 40.08
N TYR A 138 -13.20 24.80 39.75
CA TYR A 138 -13.92 24.62 38.49
C TYR A 138 -13.08 25.04 37.27
N VAL A 139 -12.40 26.19 37.34
CA VAL A 139 -11.49 26.64 36.28
C VAL A 139 -10.33 25.65 36.10
N ALA A 140 -9.74 25.14 37.18
CA ALA A 140 -8.74 24.07 37.12
C ALA A 140 -9.29 22.80 36.46
N TRP A 141 -10.46 22.33 36.89
CA TRP A 141 -11.09 21.11 36.39
C TRP A 141 -11.37 21.15 34.87
N VAL A 142 -11.86 22.28 34.36
CA VAL A 142 -12.27 22.42 32.96
C VAL A 142 -11.11 22.81 32.04
N SER A 143 -10.21 23.68 32.48
CA SER A 143 -9.17 24.28 31.61
C SER A 143 -8.21 23.26 31.01
N LEU A 144 -7.63 22.38 31.82
CA LEU A 144 -6.63 21.42 31.35
C LEU A 144 -7.20 20.37 30.37
N PRO A 145 -8.37 19.74 30.62
CA PRO A 145 -9.03 18.88 29.64
C PRO A 145 -9.36 19.60 28.32
N VAL A 146 -9.89 20.83 28.37
CA VAL A 146 -10.20 21.62 27.16
C VAL A 146 -8.93 21.94 26.37
N CYS A 147 -7.86 22.37 27.03
CA CYS A 147 -6.55 22.60 26.40
C CYS A 147 -5.99 21.32 25.75
N LEU A 148 -6.06 20.18 26.44
CA LEU A 148 -5.59 18.89 25.92
C LEU A 148 -6.38 18.43 24.68
N ILE A 149 -7.71 18.61 24.67
CA ILE A 149 -8.54 18.22 23.52
C ILE A 149 -8.39 19.18 22.34
N LEU A 150 -8.27 20.50 22.58
CA LEU A 150 -7.96 21.47 21.53
C LEU A 150 -6.58 21.19 20.89
N PHE A 151 -5.58 20.85 21.72
CA PHE A 151 -4.28 20.40 21.25
C PHE A 151 -4.37 19.09 20.44
N ALA A 152 -5.09 18.08 20.93
CA ALA A 152 -5.27 16.81 20.23
C ALA A 152 -5.94 16.99 18.86
N ALA A 153 -7.04 17.76 18.79
CA ALA A 153 -7.73 18.06 17.55
C ALA A 153 -6.83 18.85 16.57
N GLY A 154 -6.09 19.85 17.05
CA GLY A 154 -5.15 20.63 16.25
C GLY A 154 -4.01 19.79 15.69
N PHE A 155 -3.33 19.03 16.54
CA PHE A 155 -2.23 18.17 16.14
C PHE A 155 -2.65 17.13 15.11
N VAL A 156 -3.83 16.51 15.30
CA VAL A 156 -4.36 15.53 14.35
C VAL A 156 -4.75 16.17 13.02
N HIS A 157 -5.39 17.35 13.02
CA HIS A 157 -5.72 18.04 11.77
C HIS A 157 -4.50 18.55 11.00
N ILE A 158 -3.46 19.03 11.69
CA ILE A 158 -2.24 19.56 11.05
C ILE A 158 -1.36 18.42 10.50
N VAL A 159 -1.18 17.32 11.25
CA VAL A 159 -0.23 16.27 10.88
C VAL A 159 -0.86 15.21 9.96
N ALA A 160 -2.04 14.70 10.29
CA ALA A 160 -2.72 13.64 9.55
C ALA A 160 -4.21 13.52 9.93
N ALA A 161 -5.09 14.26 9.23
CA ALA A 161 -6.53 14.23 9.48
C ALA A 161 -7.19 12.83 9.31
N GLN A 162 -6.47 11.84 8.74
CA GLN A 162 -6.91 10.44 8.67
C GLN A 162 -6.83 9.70 10.01
N SER A 163 -6.11 10.24 11.01
CA SER A 163 -5.96 9.61 12.33
C SER A 163 -7.18 9.74 13.25
N ILE A 164 -8.21 10.49 12.85
CA ILE A 164 -9.44 10.77 13.62
C ILE A 164 -10.26 9.48 13.89
N GLY A 165 -10.86 9.39 15.09
CA GLY A 165 -11.74 8.30 15.51
C GLY A 165 -11.01 6.99 15.76
N SER A 166 -11.77 5.89 15.83
CA SER A 166 -11.25 4.55 16.19
C SER A 166 -10.22 4.01 15.18
N GLY A 167 -10.61 3.80 13.93
CA GLY A 167 -9.79 3.13 12.91
C GLY A 167 -10.10 1.65 12.72
N ILE A 168 -10.83 1.00 13.63
CA ILE A 168 -11.38 -0.36 13.41
C ILE A 168 -12.28 -0.41 12.14
N PRO A 169 -13.24 0.52 11.91
CA PRO A 169 -14.07 0.54 10.70
C PRO A 169 -13.25 0.56 9.39
N GLU A 170 -12.18 1.36 9.38
CA GLU A 170 -11.26 1.46 8.26
C GLU A 170 -10.39 0.20 8.10
N MET A 171 -9.91 -0.41 9.19
CA MET A 171 -9.17 -1.67 9.13
C MET A 171 -10.03 -2.85 8.65
N LYS A 172 -11.30 -2.94 9.07
CA LYS A 172 -12.28 -3.91 8.54
C LYS A 172 -12.49 -3.72 7.03
N THR A 173 -12.48 -2.47 6.55
CA THR A 173 -12.56 -2.15 5.12
C THR A 173 -11.29 -2.55 4.35
N ILE A 174 -10.11 -2.33 4.92
CA ILE A 174 -8.81 -2.70 4.33
C ILE A 174 -8.65 -4.23 4.26
N LEU A 175 -9.01 -4.95 5.33
CA LEU A 175 -8.88 -6.42 5.40
C LEU A 175 -9.90 -7.16 4.53
N ARG A 176 -11.05 -6.54 4.21
CA ARG A 176 -11.94 -6.96 3.10
C ARG A 176 -11.42 -6.59 1.69
N GLY A 177 -10.16 -6.15 1.56
CA GLY A 177 -9.45 -5.96 0.29
C GLY A 177 -9.44 -4.53 -0.26
N VAL A 178 -10.12 -3.56 0.38
CA VAL A 178 -10.21 -2.20 -0.17
C VAL A 178 -9.12 -1.28 0.37
N HIS A 179 -8.15 -1.02 -0.52
CA HIS A 179 -6.95 -0.24 -0.22
C HIS A 179 -7.23 1.26 -0.05
N LEU A 180 -7.32 1.71 1.21
CA LEU A 180 -7.36 3.13 1.58
C LEU A 180 -5.95 3.74 1.44
N LYS A 181 -5.79 4.65 0.47
CA LYS A 181 -4.52 5.39 0.26
C LYS A 181 -4.18 6.25 1.48
N GLU A 182 -2.90 6.33 1.81
CA GLU A 182 -2.31 7.20 2.84
C GLU A 182 -2.79 6.98 4.30
N TYR A 183 -3.67 6.01 4.54
CA TYR A 183 -4.15 5.66 5.89
C TYR A 183 -3.02 5.06 6.76
N LEU A 184 -2.30 4.08 6.23
CA LEU A 184 -1.23 3.35 6.93
C LEU A 184 0.15 4.02 6.73
N THR A 185 0.35 5.19 7.35
CA THR A 185 1.57 6.01 7.21
C THR A 185 2.22 6.38 8.55
N TYR A 186 3.54 6.58 8.55
CA TYR A 186 4.29 7.00 9.74
C TYR A 186 3.82 8.34 10.33
N ARG A 187 3.42 9.30 9.47
CA ARG A 187 2.85 10.58 9.92
C ARG A 187 1.54 10.37 10.67
N ALA A 188 0.65 9.52 10.15
CA ALA A 188 -0.58 9.14 10.84
C ALA A 188 -0.31 8.44 12.18
N MET A 189 0.75 7.63 12.28
CA MET A 189 1.12 6.90 13.50
C MET A 189 1.48 7.87 14.64
N ILE A 190 2.42 8.79 14.40
CA ILE A 190 2.83 9.79 15.39
C ILE A 190 1.66 10.71 15.74
N SER A 191 0.88 11.13 14.74
CA SER A 191 -0.34 11.91 14.93
C SER A 191 -1.34 11.22 15.86
N LYS A 192 -1.55 9.91 15.67
CA LYS A 192 -2.53 9.13 16.44
C LYS A 192 -2.06 8.83 17.86
N ILE A 193 -0.79 8.50 18.06
CA ILE A 193 -0.18 8.29 19.39
C ILE A 193 -0.33 9.55 20.25
N VAL A 194 0.20 10.69 19.79
CA VAL A 194 0.19 11.95 20.56
C VAL A 194 -1.24 12.46 20.79
N GLY A 195 -2.09 12.41 19.75
CA GLY A 195 -3.48 12.81 19.86
C GLY A 195 -4.27 11.94 20.84
N LEU A 196 -4.00 10.63 20.89
CA LEU A 196 -4.69 9.70 21.81
C LEU A 196 -4.25 9.91 23.26
N THR A 197 -2.95 10.07 23.50
CA THR A 197 -2.41 10.37 24.85
C THR A 197 -3.04 11.64 25.41
N ALA A 198 -3.14 12.71 24.62
CA ALA A 198 -3.81 13.95 25.04
C ALA A 198 -5.33 13.75 25.22
N THR A 199 -5.98 12.98 24.35
CA THR A 199 -7.43 12.71 24.43
C THR A 199 -7.80 11.96 25.70
N LEU A 200 -7.06 10.91 26.07
CA LEU A 200 -7.33 10.12 27.28
C LEU A 200 -6.75 10.77 28.55
N GLY A 201 -5.68 11.54 28.41
CA GLY A 201 -5.15 12.42 29.47
C GLY A 201 -6.14 13.49 29.93
N SER A 202 -7.08 13.89 29.06
CA SER A 202 -8.15 14.84 29.40
C SER A 202 -9.17 14.30 30.42
N GLY A 203 -9.26 12.97 30.60
CA GLY A 203 -10.26 12.33 31.47
C GLY A 203 -11.63 12.12 30.84
N LEU A 204 -11.86 12.50 29.57
CA LEU A 204 -13.13 12.21 28.86
C LEU A 204 -13.47 10.69 28.88
N PRO A 205 -14.76 10.32 28.87
CA PRO A 205 -15.21 8.93 28.82
C PRO A 205 -14.98 8.35 27.40
N LEU A 206 -13.74 7.97 27.11
CA LEU A 206 -13.24 7.44 25.84
C LEU A 206 -12.20 6.33 26.10
N GLY A 207 -11.88 5.49 25.11
CA GLY A 207 -10.89 4.40 25.23
C GLY A 207 -9.76 4.44 24.19
N LYS A 208 -8.67 3.68 24.42
CA LYS A 208 -7.50 3.54 23.52
C LYS A 208 -7.62 2.41 22.49
N GLU A 209 -8.52 1.47 22.71
CA GLU A 209 -8.57 0.15 22.06
C GLU A 209 -8.57 0.21 20.52
N GLY A 210 -9.55 0.89 19.93
CA GLY A 210 -9.64 1.04 18.47
C GLY A 210 -8.45 1.77 17.85
N PRO A 211 -8.04 2.93 18.41
CA PRO A 211 -6.80 3.60 18.02
C PRO A 211 -5.55 2.71 18.09
N SER A 212 -5.41 1.85 19.10
CA SER A 212 -4.29 0.89 19.23
C SER A 212 -4.25 -0.13 18.10
N VAL A 213 -5.39 -0.72 17.72
CA VAL A 213 -5.52 -1.62 16.55
C VAL A 213 -5.01 -0.95 15.27
N HIS A 214 -5.33 0.34 15.08
CA HIS A 214 -4.84 1.09 13.94
C HIS A 214 -3.33 1.38 14.04
N ILE A 215 -2.82 1.78 15.22
CA ILE A 215 -1.38 2.01 15.44
C ILE A 215 -0.57 0.72 15.18
N ALA A 216 -1.01 -0.43 15.69
CA ALA A 216 -0.36 -1.71 15.43
C ALA A 216 -0.32 -2.06 13.93
N SER A 217 -1.41 -1.80 13.20
CA SER A 217 -1.49 -1.97 11.74
C SER A 217 -0.51 -1.05 10.98
N MET A 218 -0.30 0.18 11.46
CA MET A 218 0.74 1.07 10.93
C MET A 218 2.14 0.56 11.24
N VAL A 219 2.41 0.13 12.48
CA VAL A 219 3.71 -0.45 12.88
C VAL A 219 4.04 -1.65 12.01
N ALA A 220 3.09 -2.58 11.80
CA ALA A 220 3.26 -3.71 10.90
C ALA A 220 3.57 -3.27 9.46
N THR A 221 2.82 -2.31 8.91
CA THR A 221 3.05 -1.79 7.55
C THR A 221 4.45 -1.16 7.40
N LEU A 222 4.90 -0.41 8.42
CA LEU A 222 6.21 0.23 8.44
C LEU A 222 7.34 -0.79 8.60
N LEU A 223 7.14 -1.79 9.46
CA LEU A 223 8.07 -2.89 9.65
C LEU A 223 8.18 -3.74 8.38
N SER A 224 7.07 -3.97 7.67
CA SER A 224 7.10 -4.69 6.38
C SER A 224 7.93 -3.90 5.37
N LYS A 225 7.67 -2.60 5.20
CA LYS A 225 8.48 -1.72 4.32
C LYS A 225 9.97 -1.68 4.71
N LEU A 226 10.27 -1.75 6.00
CA LEU A 226 11.64 -1.82 6.49
C LEU A 226 12.30 -3.15 6.06
N VAL A 227 11.63 -4.29 6.28
CA VAL A 227 12.12 -5.62 5.88
C VAL A 227 12.24 -5.75 4.36
N THR A 228 11.26 -5.26 3.57
CA THR A 228 11.33 -5.29 2.10
C THR A 228 12.53 -4.51 1.55
N THR A 229 13.00 -3.48 2.26
CA THR A 229 14.20 -2.70 1.93
C THR A 229 15.50 -3.47 2.18
N PHE A 230 15.47 -4.53 3.01
CA PHE A 230 16.60 -5.44 3.24
C PHE A 230 16.53 -6.71 2.38
N GLN A 231 15.32 -7.16 2.00
CA GLN A 231 15.10 -8.35 1.16
C GLN A 231 14.08 -8.04 0.06
N GLY A 232 14.56 -7.84 -1.17
CA GLY A 232 13.75 -7.48 -2.35
C GLY A 232 12.85 -8.60 -2.91
N ILE A 233 12.39 -9.51 -2.06
CA ILE A 233 11.55 -10.68 -2.37
C ILE A 233 10.13 -10.51 -1.75
N TYR A 234 9.96 -9.52 -0.86
CA TYR A 234 8.68 -9.26 -0.18
C TYR A 234 7.80 -8.29 -0.98
N SER A 235 6.89 -8.81 -1.81
CA SER A 235 5.89 -7.98 -2.51
C SER A 235 4.50 -8.61 -2.68
N ASN A 236 4.19 -9.73 -2.02
CA ASN A 236 2.88 -10.37 -2.14
C ASN A 236 1.80 -9.63 -1.32
N GLU A 237 0.75 -9.20 -2.01
CA GLU A 237 -0.42 -8.50 -1.46
C GLU A 237 -1.14 -9.35 -0.38
N SER A 238 -1.28 -10.66 -0.63
CA SER A 238 -1.88 -11.62 0.31
C SER A 238 -1.15 -11.65 1.66
N ARG A 239 0.18 -11.82 1.68
CA ARG A 239 0.99 -11.84 2.91
C ARG A 239 0.91 -10.50 3.66
N THR A 240 0.70 -9.38 2.97
CA THR A 240 0.48 -8.09 3.62
C THR A 240 -0.84 -8.07 4.41
N SER A 241 -1.92 -8.62 3.84
CA SER A 241 -3.20 -8.79 4.56
C SER A 241 -3.06 -9.74 5.76
N GLU A 242 -2.35 -10.86 5.60
CA GLU A 242 -2.06 -11.80 6.71
C GLU A 242 -1.32 -11.12 7.87
N MET A 243 -0.34 -10.25 7.58
CA MET A 243 0.41 -9.50 8.61
C MET A 243 -0.44 -8.40 9.26
N LEU A 244 -1.31 -7.74 8.51
CA LEU A 244 -2.24 -6.74 9.07
C LEU A 244 -3.28 -7.38 10.00
N ALA A 245 -3.76 -8.57 9.69
CA ALA A 245 -4.67 -9.33 10.55
C ALA A 245 -4.01 -9.74 11.88
N ALA A 246 -2.74 -10.17 11.84
CA ALA A 246 -1.94 -10.41 13.04
C ALA A 246 -1.68 -9.10 13.83
N ALA A 247 -1.43 -7.98 13.14
CA ALA A 247 -1.24 -6.69 13.77
C ALA A 247 -2.50 -6.19 14.51
N CYS A 248 -3.69 -6.46 13.97
CA CYS A 248 -4.94 -6.13 14.64
C CYS A 248 -5.08 -6.88 15.98
N ALA A 249 -4.74 -8.18 16.01
CA ALA A 249 -4.72 -8.97 17.25
C ALA A 249 -3.72 -8.43 18.28
N VAL A 250 -2.50 -8.08 17.83
CA VAL A 250 -1.49 -7.44 18.68
C VAL A 250 -1.99 -6.13 19.27
N GLY A 251 -2.66 -5.28 18.49
CA GLY A 251 -3.18 -3.99 18.94
C GLY A 251 -4.22 -4.10 20.07
N VAL A 252 -5.05 -5.15 20.05
CA VAL A 252 -6.01 -5.43 21.15
C VAL A 252 -5.29 -6.06 22.35
N ALA A 253 -4.50 -7.11 22.12
CA ALA A 253 -3.80 -7.83 23.18
C ALA A 253 -2.84 -6.94 23.99
N SER A 254 -2.22 -5.96 23.32
CA SER A 254 -1.31 -4.98 23.93
C SER A 254 -2.00 -3.86 24.72
N CYS A 255 -3.33 -3.71 24.63
CA CYS A 255 -4.08 -2.75 25.44
C CYS A 255 -4.70 -3.39 26.67
N PHE A 256 -5.30 -4.58 26.51
CA PHE A 256 -5.95 -5.33 27.59
C PHE A 256 -5.00 -6.27 28.35
N ALA A 257 -3.77 -6.47 27.86
CA ALA A 257 -2.86 -7.54 28.29
C ALA A 257 -3.49 -8.95 28.21
N ALA A 258 -4.37 -9.15 27.22
CA ALA A 258 -5.26 -10.29 27.01
C ALA A 258 -5.00 -10.92 25.62
N PRO A 259 -4.05 -11.87 25.51
CA PRO A 259 -3.60 -12.39 24.21
C PRO A 259 -4.61 -13.30 23.51
N VAL A 260 -5.35 -14.16 24.23
CA VAL A 260 -6.34 -15.05 23.60
C VAL A 260 -7.54 -14.21 23.14
N GLY A 261 -8.05 -13.35 24.02
CA GLY A 261 -9.19 -12.47 23.73
C GLY A 261 -8.91 -11.50 22.58
N GLY A 262 -7.68 -10.95 22.51
CA GLY A 262 -7.28 -10.04 21.43
C GLY A 262 -7.21 -10.69 20.05
N VAL A 263 -6.83 -11.97 19.96
CA VAL A 263 -6.84 -12.72 18.69
C VAL A 263 -8.26 -13.03 18.26
N LEU A 264 -9.10 -13.52 19.18
CA LEU A 264 -10.51 -13.82 18.88
C LEU A 264 -11.26 -12.57 18.42
N PHE A 265 -11.06 -11.42 19.09
CA PHE A 265 -11.64 -10.15 18.67
C PHE A 265 -11.16 -9.71 17.28
N SER A 266 -9.88 -9.91 16.97
CA SER A 266 -9.36 -9.64 15.62
C SER A 266 -10.08 -10.49 14.57
N ILE A 267 -10.29 -11.78 14.84
CA ILE A 267 -11.00 -12.69 13.93
C ILE A 267 -12.44 -12.25 13.72
N GLU A 268 -13.20 -12.04 14.81
CA GLU A 268 -14.61 -11.68 14.76
C GLU A 268 -14.87 -10.33 14.05
N VAL A 269 -14.01 -9.33 14.30
CA VAL A 269 -14.26 -7.96 13.82
C VAL A 269 -13.69 -7.70 12.42
N THR A 270 -12.59 -8.35 12.02
CA THR A 270 -11.84 -7.92 10.82
C THR A 270 -12.23 -8.61 9.51
N THR A 271 -12.56 -9.91 9.53
CA THR A 271 -12.74 -10.72 8.30
C THR A 271 -13.80 -11.81 8.47
N THR A 272 -14.60 -12.04 7.44
CA THR A 272 -15.58 -13.15 7.40
C THR A 272 -14.92 -14.53 7.27
N TYR A 273 -13.77 -14.60 6.58
CA TYR A 273 -12.99 -15.82 6.41
C TYR A 273 -11.57 -15.58 6.92
N PHE A 274 -11.11 -16.44 7.83
CA PHE A 274 -9.83 -16.28 8.49
C PHE A 274 -9.01 -17.57 8.42
N ALA A 275 -7.80 -17.50 7.85
CA ALA A 275 -6.93 -18.66 7.72
C ALA A 275 -6.33 -19.04 9.09
N VAL A 276 -6.40 -20.32 9.47
CA VAL A 276 -5.86 -20.84 10.75
C VAL A 276 -4.35 -20.55 10.92
N ARG A 277 -3.59 -20.43 9.83
CA ARG A 277 -2.19 -19.97 9.88
C ARG A 277 -2.04 -18.56 10.46
N ASN A 278 -3.00 -17.67 10.20
CA ASN A 278 -3.00 -16.31 10.73
C ASN A 278 -3.38 -16.27 12.22
N TYR A 279 -4.12 -17.27 12.71
CA TYR A 279 -4.44 -17.41 14.14
C TYR A 279 -3.16 -17.63 14.93
N TRP A 280 -2.35 -18.63 14.55
CA TRP A 280 -1.07 -18.92 15.21
C TRP A 280 -0.08 -17.75 15.15
N ARG A 281 -0.01 -17.06 14.01
CA ARG A 281 0.82 -15.86 13.84
C ARG A 281 0.37 -14.70 14.73
N GLY A 282 -0.93 -14.41 14.76
CA GLY A 282 -1.53 -13.38 15.60
C GLY A 282 -1.36 -13.71 17.09
N PHE A 283 -1.62 -14.96 17.49
CA PHE A 283 -1.49 -15.44 18.86
C PHE A 283 -0.06 -15.36 19.37
N PHE A 284 0.92 -15.82 18.59
CA PHE A 284 2.33 -15.69 18.95
C PHE A 284 2.73 -14.22 19.17
N ALA A 285 2.39 -13.34 18.23
CA ALA A 285 2.68 -11.91 18.33
C ALA A 285 1.97 -11.24 19.52
N ALA A 286 0.71 -11.60 19.77
CA ALA A 286 -0.09 -11.13 20.90
C ALA A 286 0.50 -11.56 22.25
N CYS A 287 0.94 -12.81 22.38
CA CYS A 287 1.65 -13.32 23.55
C CYS A 287 2.97 -12.57 23.79
N CYS A 288 3.80 -12.37 22.76
CA CYS A 288 5.01 -11.54 22.88
C CYS A 288 4.70 -10.12 23.38
N SER A 289 3.59 -9.53 22.92
CA SER A 289 3.16 -8.20 23.33
C SER A 289 2.65 -8.15 24.79
N ALA A 290 1.76 -9.07 25.18
CA ALA A 290 1.21 -9.15 26.53
C ALA A 290 2.31 -9.43 27.58
N ILE A 291 3.25 -10.34 27.28
CA ILE A 291 4.40 -10.63 28.15
C ILE A 291 5.28 -9.38 28.29
N MET A 292 5.64 -8.72 27.18
CA MET A 292 6.49 -7.52 27.21
C MET A 292 5.81 -6.36 27.98
N PHE A 293 4.50 -6.14 27.79
CA PHE A 293 3.75 -5.11 28.50
C PHE A 293 3.74 -5.34 30.02
N ARG A 294 3.54 -6.60 30.47
CA ARG A 294 3.56 -6.94 31.90
C ARG A 294 4.99 -6.83 32.48
N LEU A 295 6.02 -7.25 31.75
CA LEU A 295 7.43 -7.09 32.17
C LEU A 295 7.82 -5.62 32.32
N LEU A 296 7.49 -4.76 31.34
CA LEU A 296 7.73 -3.31 31.41
C LEU A 296 7.02 -2.68 32.61
N SER A 297 5.81 -3.14 32.93
CA SER A 297 5.02 -2.67 34.06
C SER A 297 5.66 -2.98 35.42
N VAL A 298 6.33 -4.15 35.55
CA VAL A 298 7.10 -4.53 36.74
C VAL A 298 8.45 -3.80 36.80
N TRP A 299 9.24 -3.80 35.71
CA TRP A 299 10.56 -3.13 35.67
C TRP A 299 10.50 -1.62 35.91
N SER A 300 9.38 -1.00 35.57
CA SER A 300 9.15 0.43 35.76
C SER A 300 8.53 0.78 37.12
N GLY A 301 8.31 -0.20 38.00
CA GLY A 301 7.73 -0.02 39.32
C GLY A 301 6.24 0.35 39.34
N ALA A 302 5.50 0.21 38.22
CA ALA A 302 4.07 0.52 38.18
C ALA A 302 3.22 -0.55 38.88
N MET A 303 3.64 -1.81 38.84
CA MET A 303 3.00 -2.90 39.58
C MET A 303 4.05 -3.75 40.29
N PRO A 304 3.81 -4.20 41.53
CA PRO A 304 4.78 -4.99 42.29
C PRO A 304 4.95 -6.42 41.73
N THR A 305 3.94 -6.94 41.04
CA THR A 305 3.92 -8.30 40.47
C THR A 305 3.14 -8.33 39.15
N VAL A 306 3.24 -9.44 38.42
CA VAL A 306 2.57 -9.70 37.14
C VAL A 306 1.07 -9.96 37.35
N LYS A 307 0.32 -8.91 37.74
CA LYS A 307 -1.13 -8.96 37.90
C LYS A 307 -1.88 -8.70 36.57
N PRO A 308 -3.12 -9.18 36.43
CA PRO A 308 -4.02 -8.76 35.33
C PRO A 308 -4.42 -7.29 35.50
N LEU A 309 -5.07 -6.70 34.49
CA LEU A 309 -5.36 -5.25 34.46
C LEU A 309 -6.42 -4.82 35.48
N PHE A 310 -7.41 -5.67 35.75
CA PHE A 310 -8.49 -5.42 36.72
C PHE A 310 -8.62 -6.60 37.69
N PRO A 311 -7.64 -6.82 38.60
CA PRO A 311 -7.61 -8.01 39.46
C PRO A 311 -8.85 -8.09 40.34
N THR A 312 -9.57 -9.21 40.25
CA THR A 312 -10.74 -9.52 41.08
C THR A 312 -10.45 -10.71 41.99
N ASN A 313 -11.05 -10.69 43.19
CA ASN A 313 -10.93 -11.72 44.22
C ASN A 313 -12.33 -12.23 44.59
N LEU A 314 -13.02 -12.86 43.64
CA LEU A 314 -14.28 -13.57 43.85
C LEU A 314 -13.98 -14.99 44.40
N PRO A 315 -14.88 -15.56 45.24
CA PRO A 315 -14.73 -16.90 45.78
C PRO A 315 -14.70 -17.97 44.67
N GLN A 316 -13.96 -19.05 44.90
CA GLN A 316 -13.74 -20.10 43.89
C GLN A 316 -14.61 -21.34 44.10
N ASP A 317 -14.89 -21.72 45.35
CA ASP A 317 -15.53 -23.00 45.68
C ASP A 317 -17.00 -23.07 45.24
N PHE A 318 -17.73 -21.97 45.41
CA PHE A 318 -19.09 -21.77 44.93
C PHE A 318 -19.18 -20.34 44.36
N PRO A 319 -19.06 -20.13 43.05
CA PRO A 319 -18.96 -18.76 42.51
C PRO A 319 -20.32 -18.09 42.27
N PHE A 320 -21.38 -18.87 41.99
CA PHE A 320 -22.76 -18.42 41.80
C PHE A 320 -23.71 -19.60 41.98
N ASP A 321 -24.93 -19.36 42.44
CA ASP A 321 -25.96 -20.40 42.55
C ASP A 321 -26.71 -20.63 41.22
N PRO A 322 -27.23 -21.85 40.95
CA PRO A 322 -28.00 -22.13 39.74
C PRO A 322 -29.24 -21.25 39.56
N GLN A 323 -29.79 -20.69 40.64
CA GLN A 323 -30.93 -19.77 40.59
C GLN A 323 -30.52 -18.38 40.06
N GLU A 324 -29.32 -17.91 40.38
CA GLU A 324 -28.75 -16.65 39.87
C GLU A 324 -28.53 -16.70 38.35
N PHE A 325 -28.37 -17.89 37.77
CA PHE A 325 -28.18 -18.08 36.33
C PHE A 325 -29.29 -17.46 35.48
N ALA A 326 -30.55 -17.52 35.93
CA ALA A 326 -31.67 -16.88 35.25
C ALA A 326 -31.56 -15.34 35.25
N VAL A 327 -31.06 -14.77 36.37
CA VAL A 327 -30.83 -13.32 36.52
C VAL A 327 -29.69 -12.86 35.63
N PHE A 328 -28.60 -13.63 35.49
CA PHE A 328 -27.52 -13.32 34.55
C PHE A 328 -27.98 -13.32 33.09
N VAL A 329 -28.86 -14.25 32.68
CA VAL A 329 -29.45 -14.24 31.33
C VAL A 329 -30.34 -13.02 31.12
N LEU A 330 -31.18 -12.66 32.11
CA LEU A 330 -32.03 -11.46 32.06
C LEU A 330 -31.18 -10.17 31.98
N LEU A 331 -30.11 -10.07 32.76
CA LEU A 331 -29.12 -9.00 32.69
C LEU A 331 -28.50 -8.90 31.28
N GLY A 332 -28.22 -10.04 30.64
CA GLY A 332 -27.80 -10.09 29.24
C GLY A 332 -28.83 -9.48 28.27
N ILE A 333 -30.09 -9.91 28.37
CA ILE A 333 -31.20 -9.39 27.56
C ILE A 333 -31.34 -7.87 27.72
N VAL A 334 -31.40 -7.38 28.96
CA VAL A 334 -31.52 -5.94 29.26
C VAL A 334 -30.29 -5.16 28.75
N SER A 335 -29.08 -5.69 28.94
CA SER A 335 -27.85 -5.10 28.42
C SER A 335 -27.87 -4.97 26.90
N GLY A 336 -28.36 -5.99 26.18
CA GLY A 336 -28.46 -5.97 24.72
C GLY A 336 -29.51 -4.99 24.19
N LEU A 337 -30.67 -4.89 24.84
CA LEU A 337 -31.69 -3.87 24.52
C LEU A 337 -31.15 -2.44 24.70
N LEU A 338 -30.46 -2.16 25.81
CA LEU A 338 -29.88 -0.86 26.11
C LEU A 338 -28.68 -0.54 25.19
N ALA A 339 -27.86 -1.54 24.83
CA ALA A 339 -26.79 -1.41 23.85
C ALA A 339 -27.33 -1.09 22.45
N ALA A 340 -28.39 -1.77 22.00
CA ALA A 340 -29.05 -1.48 20.74
C ALA A 340 -29.63 -0.05 20.71
N LEU A 341 -30.27 0.39 21.80
CA LEU A 341 -30.73 1.77 21.96
C LEU A 341 -29.56 2.77 21.87
N TRP A 342 -28.44 2.50 22.54
CA TRP A 342 -27.24 3.35 22.48
C TRP A 342 -26.69 3.47 21.05
N VAL A 343 -26.55 2.35 20.33
CA VAL A 343 -26.06 2.33 18.94
C VAL A 343 -27.03 3.07 18.00
N PHE A 344 -28.34 2.90 18.18
CA PHE A 344 -29.36 3.65 17.43
C PHE A 344 -29.22 5.16 17.68
N LEU A 345 -29.21 5.60 18.94
CA LEU A 345 -29.13 7.02 19.29
C LEU A 345 -27.81 7.65 18.83
N HIS A 346 -26.68 6.96 19.00
CA HIS A 346 -25.38 7.40 18.47
C HIS A 346 -25.42 7.58 16.94
N ARG A 347 -26.02 6.61 16.20
CA ARG A 347 -26.19 6.75 14.75
C ARG A 347 -27.05 7.95 14.39
N GLN A 348 -28.19 8.15 15.05
CA GLN A 348 -29.08 9.27 14.76
C GLN A 348 -28.42 10.62 15.08
N TYR A 349 -27.70 10.72 16.21
CA TYR A 349 -27.00 11.94 16.60
C TYR A 349 -25.89 12.33 15.59
N VAL A 350 -25.07 11.37 15.14
CA VAL A 350 -24.06 11.63 14.11
C VAL A 350 -24.68 12.01 12.76
N LEU A 351 -25.81 11.38 12.38
CA LEU A 351 -26.55 11.75 11.18
C LEU A 351 -27.18 13.15 11.29
N PHE A 352 -27.73 13.52 12.45
CA PHE A 352 -28.30 14.84 12.73
C PHE A 352 -27.25 15.95 12.58
N ILE A 353 -26.07 15.77 13.17
CA ILE A 353 -24.94 16.72 13.02
C ILE A 353 -24.57 16.92 11.54
N ARG A 354 -24.54 15.84 10.76
CA ARG A 354 -24.13 15.89 9.35
C ARG A 354 -25.23 16.40 8.40
N ASN A 355 -26.48 16.09 8.66
CA ASN A 355 -27.62 16.48 7.83
C ASN A 355 -27.97 17.96 8.00
N THR A 356 -27.73 18.53 9.19
CA THR A 356 -27.97 19.94 9.49
C THR A 356 -26.94 20.83 8.81
N LYS A 357 -27.20 21.23 7.55
CA LYS A 357 -26.26 21.99 6.70
C LYS A 357 -25.67 23.24 7.37
N SER A 358 -26.47 24.00 8.12
CA SER A 358 -26.01 25.18 8.86
C SER A 358 -24.94 24.81 9.90
N LEU A 359 -25.23 23.81 10.73
CA LEU A 359 -24.30 23.28 11.73
C LEU A 359 -23.05 22.69 11.05
N SER A 360 -23.19 21.85 10.03
CA SER A 360 -22.05 21.28 9.30
C SER A 360 -21.14 22.37 8.70
N ASN A 361 -21.70 23.41 8.10
CA ASN A 361 -20.92 24.52 7.54
C ASN A 361 -20.22 25.34 8.64
N PHE A 362 -20.90 25.60 9.76
CA PHE A 362 -20.32 26.26 10.93
C PHE A 362 -19.16 25.43 11.53
N LEU A 363 -19.36 24.11 11.68
CA LEU A 363 -18.35 23.17 12.19
C LEU A 363 -17.14 23.05 11.26
N GLN A 364 -17.33 23.13 9.95
CA GLN A 364 -16.23 23.14 8.98
C GLN A 364 -15.43 24.45 9.04
N LYS A 365 -16.10 25.60 9.20
CA LYS A 365 -15.44 26.91 9.34
C LYS A 365 -14.71 27.06 10.68
N ASN A 366 -15.35 26.63 11.77
CA ASN A 366 -14.90 26.82 13.15
C ASN A 366 -14.55 25.49 13.83
N ARG A 367 -13.66 24.72 13.19
CA ARG A 367 -13.35 23.32 13.56
C ARG A 367 -12.90 23.09 15.01
N PHE A 368 -12.34 24.11 15.65
CA PHE A 368 -11.87 24.08 17.04
C PHE A 368 -12.95 24.39 18.08
N ILE A 369 -14.00 25.11 17.71
CA ILE A 369 -15.05 25.53 18.67
C ILE A 369 -15.81 24.30 19.19
N TYR A 370 -16.12 23.34 18.31
CA TYR A 370 -16.90 22.16 18.69
C TYR A 370 -16.18 21.22 19.68
N PRO A 371 -14.92 20.80 19.46
CA PRO A 371 -14.19 20.04 20.47
C PRO A 371 -14.06 20.77 21.80
N GLY A 372 -13.77 22.08 21.77
CA GLY A 372 -13.65 22.89 22.99
C GLY A 372 -14.97 22.99 23.76
N PHE A 373 -16.06 23.34 23.09
CA PHE A 373 -17.38 23.50 23.70
C PHE A 373 -17.94 22.18 24.25
N ILE A 374 -17.85 21.09 23.50
CA ILE A 374 -18.30 19.78 23.97
C ILE A 374 -17.46 19.29 25.15
N THR A 375 -16.13 19.46 25.11
CA THR A 375 -15.27 19.09 26.24
C THR A 375 -15.58 19.93 27.48
N LEU A 376 -15.81 21.24 27.31
CA LEU A 376 -16.26 22.12 28.39
C LEU A 376 -17.57 21.60 29.00
N ALA A 377 -18.60 21.38 28.19
CA ALA A 377 -19.90 20.89 28.68
C ALA A 377 -19.81 19.54 29.41
N VAL A 378 -19.05 18.58 28.86
CA VAL A 378 -18.84 17.26 29.49
C VAL A 378 -18.08 17.41 30.82
N MET A 379 -17.05 18.26 30.88
CA MET A 379 -16.26 18.49 32.10
C MET A 379 -17.03 19.27 33.17
N SER A 380 -17.92 20.20 32.77
CA SER A 380 -18.84 20.88 33.68
C SER A 380 -19.81 19.91 34.35
N ILE A 381 -20.32 18.91 33.62
CA ILE A 381 -21.19 17.85 34.17
C ILE A 381 -20.37 16.93 35.09
N LEU A 382 -19.14 16.58 34.70
CA LEU A 382 -18.22 15.77 35.52
C LEU A 382 -17.61 16.51 36.73
N PHE A 383 -17.92 17.79 36.95
CA PHE A 383 -17.32 18.57 38.04
C PHE A 383 -17.69 17.95 39.41
N PRO A 384 -16.74 17.49 40.25
CA PRO A 384 -17.06 16.65 41.41
C PRO A 384 -17.97 17.33 42.45
N PRO A 385 -17.80 18.62 42.81
CA PRO A 385 -18.75 19.30 43.70
C PRO A 385 -20.15 19.54 43.10
N GLY A 386 -20.31 19.38 41.78
CA GLY A 386 -21.56 19.57 41.05
C GLY A 386 -22.32 18.26 40.87
N ILE A 387 -22.61 17.88 39.62
CA ILE A 387 -23.26 16.59 39.30
C ILE A 387 -22.28 15.42 39.47
N GLY A 388 -20.97 15.68 39.40
CA GLY A 388 -19.92 14.66 39.52
C GLY A 388 -19.90 13.89 40.84
N LYS A 389 -20.50 14.43 41.93
CA LYS A 389 -20.62 13.75 43.23
C LYS A 389 -21.41 12.44 43.15
N TYR A 390 -22.43 12.39 42.29
CA TYR A 390 -23.23 11.19 42.06
C TYR A 390 -22.59 10.20 41.08
N MET A 391 -21.42 10.54 40.52
CA MET A 391 -20.76 9.79 39.45
C MET A 391 -19.37 9.25 39.83
N ALA A 392 -18.96 9.39 41.10
CA ALA A 392 -17.58 9.13 41.54
C ALA A 392 -16.53 9.79 40.63
N ALA A 393 -16.80 11.02 40.17
CA ALA A 393 -16.04 11.68 39.10
C ALA A 393 -14.61 12.11 39.51
N ASP A 394 -14.33 12.10 40.81
CA ASP A 394 -13.03 12.31 41.42
C ASP A 394 -12.06 11.12 41.23
N LEU A 395 -12.59 9.92 40.97
CA LEU A 395 -11.80 8.73 40.64
C LEU A 395 -11.36 8.70 39.16
N GLY A 396 -10.19 8.12 38.89
CA GLY A 396 -9.70 7.84 37.55
C GLY A 396 -10.54 6.78 36.82
N ASN A 397 -10.48 6.76 35.48
CA ASN A 397 -11.27 5.84 34.65
C ASN A 397 -11.06 4.35 34.99
N GLN A 398 -9.85 3.96 35.42
CA GLN A 398 -9.56 2.58 35.86
C GLN A 398 -10.03 2.32 37.29
N GLU A 399 -9.92 3.30 38.19
CA GLU A 399 -10.33 3.21 39.60
C GLU A 399 -11.86 3.10 39.74
N GLN A 400 -12.62 3.81 38.90
CA GLN A 400 -14.07 3.65 38.81
C GLN A 400 -14.48 2.20 38.45
N VAL A 401 -13.77 1.57 37.51
CA VAL A 401 -14.04 0.16 37.14
C VAL A 401 -13.66 -0.79 38.28
N LEU A 402 -12.51 -0.57 38.92
CA LEU A 402 -12.07 -1.39 40.07
C LEU A 402 -13.04 -1.30 41.25
N SER A 403 -13.58 -0.11 41.56
CA SER A 403 -14.56 0.05 42.64
C SER A 403 -15.89 -0.66 42.33
N LEU A 404 -16.37 -0.61 41.08
CA LEU A 404 -17.54 -1.40 40.64
C LEU A 404 -17.31 -2.92 40.76
N PHE A 405 -16.08 -3.40 40.55
CA PHE A 405 -15.68 -4.81 40.70
C PHE A 405 -15.30 -5.22 42.13
N SER A 406 -15.55 -4.36 43.13
CA SER A 406 -15.32 -4.71 44.54
C SER A 406 -16.09 -5.96 44.97
N ASN A 407 -15.44 -6.84 45.73
CA ASN A 407 -15.89 -8.20 46.06
C ASN A 407 -16.78 -8.28 47.32
N PHE A 408 -17.34 -7.15 47.77
CA PHE A 408 -18.23 -7.03 48.92
C PHE A 408 -19.49 -6.25 48.53
N THR A 409 -20.60 -6.46 49.22
CA THR A 409 -21.87 -5.73 49.06
C THR A 409 -21.77 -4.34 49.69
N TRP A 410 -22.38 -3.32 49.07
CA TRP A 410 -22.29 -1.94 49.57
C TRP A 410 -23.30 -1.60 50.68
N THR A 411 -24.22 -2.53 50.98
CA THR A 411 -25.33 -2.37 51.94
C THR A 411 -25.08 -2.99 53.32
N ASP A 412 -23.94 -3.67 53.53
CA ASP A 412 -23.60 -4.37 54.77
C ASP A 412 -22.80 -3.52 55.76
N GLU A 413 -22.45 -4.11 56.91
CA GLU A 413 -21.43 -3.55 57.80
C GLU A 413 -20.05 -3.59 57.10
N LEU A 414 -19.56 -2.40 56.73
CA LEU A 414 -18.31 -2.21 56.00
C LEU A 414 -17.14 -2.00 56.95
N THR A 415 -15.98 -2.60 56.66
CA THR A 415 -14.72 -2.20 57.29
C THR A 415 -14.31 -0.78 56.86
N ALA A 416 -13.44 -0.11 57.61
CA ALA A 416 -13.02 1.26 57.28
C ALA A 416 -12.43 1.41 55.86
N GLU A 417 -11.71 0.41 55.36
CA GLU A 417 -11.21 0.39 53.98
C GLU A 417 -12.34 0.25 52.95
N GLN A 418 -13.30 -0.63 53.21
CA GLN A 418 -14.46 -0.84 52.34
C GLN A 418 -15.37 0.40 52.31
N ALA A 419 -15.60 1.02 53.47
CA ALA A 419 -16.33 2.27 53.61
C ALA A 419 -15.68 3.41 52.80
N SER A 420 -14.35 3.45 52.70
CA SER A 420 -13.67 4.45 51.86
C SER A 420 -14.01 4.31 50.37
N VAL A 421 -14.01 3.08 49.82
CA VAL A 421 -14.40 2.81 48.43
C VAL A 421 -15.86 3.20 48.19
N VAL A 422 -16.72 2.83 49.14
CA VAL A 422 -18.16 3.09 49.07
C VAL A 422 -18.48 4.59 49.18
N SER A 423 -17.69 5.36 49.94
CA SER A 423 -17.90 6.80 50.12
C SER A 423 -17.91 7.63 48.83
N HIS A 424 -17.25 7.17 47.76
CA HIS A 424 -17.31 7.80 46.42
C HIS A 424 -18.63 7.54 45.67
N TRP A 425 -19.42 6.56 46.12
CA TRP A 425 -20.67 6.10 45.49
C TRP A 425 -21.92 6.40 46.32
N GLN A 426 -21.79 7.03 47.50
CA GLN A 426 -22.90 7.56 48.29
C GLN A 426 -22.78 9.06 48.50
N THR A 427 -23.92 9.72 48.66
CA THR A 427 -23.98 11.11 49.11
C THR A 427 -25.04 11.23 50.19
N LEU A 428 -24.98 12.29 51.01
CA LEU A 428 -25.97 12.58 52.07
C LEU A 428 -27.43 12.70 51.55
N GLU A 429 -27.61 12.91 50.25
CA GLU A 429 -28.90 13.13 49.59
C GLU A 429 -29.39 11.91 48.79
N VAL A 430 -28.48 11.02 48.38
CA VAL A 430 -28.75 9.95 47.40
C VAL A 430 -27.93 8.70 47.74
N ASP A 431 -28.65 7.60 47.95
CA ASP A 431 -28.10 6.27 48.19
C ASP A 431 -27.31 5.73 46.99
N HIS A 432 -26.47 4.73 47.26
CA HIS A 432 -25.69 3.96 46.29
C HIS A 432 -26.48 3.53 45.03
N PHE A 433 -27.73 3.09 45.20
CA PHE A 433 -28.62 2.71 44.09
C PHE A 433 -28.91 3.90 43.16
N GLY A 434 -29.20 5.08 43.71
CA GLY A 434 -29.45 6.30 42.95
C GLY A 434 -28.20 6.78 42.23
N CYS A 435 -27.04 6.76 42.90
CA CYS A 435 -25.75 7.08 42.29
C CYS A 435 -25.42 6.15 41.11
N LEU A 436 -25.63 4.83 41.22
CA LEU A 436 -25.42 3.88 40.13
C LEU A 436 -26.34 4.16 38.91
N ILE A 437 -27.60 4.51 39.14
CA ILE A 437 -28.54 4.88 38.07
C ILE A 437 -28.11 6.19 37.39
N ILE A 438 -27.79 7.23 38.18
CA ILE A 438 -27.32 8.53 37.67
C ILE A 438 -26.02 8.34 36.88
N TYR A 439 -25.08 7.54 37.38
CA TYR A 439 -23.85 7.18 36.69
C TYR A 439 -24.11 6.50 35.35
N PHE A 440 -24.97 5.48 35.32
CA PHE A 440 -25.29 4.75 34.08
C PHE A 440 -25.81 5.70 33.00
N PHE A 441 -26.88 6.46 33.29
CA PHE A 441 -27.45 7.38 32.31
C PHE A 441 -26.51 8.52 31.93
N SER A 442 -25.75 9.06 32.88
CA SER A 442 -24.77 10.12 32.59
C SER A 442 -23.67 9.61 31.67
N ILE A 443 -23.06 8.45 31.95
CA ILE A 443 -22.05 7.85 31.06
C ILE A 443 -22.67 7.48 29.70
N PHE A 444 -23.93 7.03 29.65
CA PHE A 444 -24.65 6.73 28.41
C PHE A 444 -24.74 7.95 27.49
N PHE A 445 -25.21 9.10 27.99
CA PHE A 445 -25.31 10.32 27.18
C PHE A 445 -23.95 10.98 26.92
N LEU A 446 -23.06 11.05 27.91
CA LEU A 446 -21.76 11.70 27.77
C LEU A 446 -20.83 10.92 26.83
N SER A 447 -20.90 9.59 26.81
CA SER A 447 -20.15 8.77 25.83
C SER A 447 -20.67 8.95 24.41
N LEU A 448 -22.00 9.00 24.22
CA LEU A 448 -22.65 9.25 22.93
C LEU A 448 -22.18 10.58 22.33
N VAL A 449 -22.09 11.64 23.14
CA VAL A 449 -21.59 12.95 22.71
C VAL A 449 -20.06 12.96 22.54
N SER A 450 -19.30 12.36 23.47
CA SER A 450 -17.82 12.38 23.42
C SER A 450 -17.28 11.61 22.20
N CYS A 451 -17.96 10.55 21.78
CA CYS A 451 -17.55 9.72 20.64
C CYS A 451 -17.70 10.41 19.27
N THR A 452 -18.41 11.55 19.18
CA THR A 452 -18.53 12.34 17.94
C THR A 452 -17.43 13.39 17.77
N LEU A 453 -16.55 13.54 18.77
CA LEU A 453 -15.41 14.45 18.71
C LEU A 453 -14.44 14.06 17.59
N PRO A 454 -13.88 15.02 16.82
CA PRO A 454 -12.92 14.78 15.74
C PRO A 454 -11.50 14.47 16.26
N VAL A 455 -11.39 13.60 17.26
CA VAL A 455 -10.15 13.17 17.94
C VAL A 455 -9.98 11.64 17.82
N PRO A 456 -8.77 11.08 18.00
CA PRO A 456 -8.57 9.64 18.04
C PRO A 456 -9.15 9.06 19.34
N ALA A 457 -10.19 8.22 19.22
CA ALA A 457 -10.89 7.65 20.37
C ALA A 457 -11.54 6.29 20.04
N GLY A 458 -11.68 5.43 21.06
CA GLY A 458 -12.36 4.15 21.02
C GLY A 458 -13.58 4.09 21.95
N ILE A 459 -14.53 3.19 21.62
CA ILE A 459 -15.86 3.09 22.23
C ILE A 459 -15.94 1.99 23.32
N PHE A 460 -14.97 1.08 23.36
CA PHE A 460 -15.00 -0.10 24.23
C PHE A 460 -15.04 0.25 25.73
N VAL A 461 -14.16 1.14 26.21
CA VAL A 461 -14.09 1.47 27.65
C VAL A 461 -15.40 2.12 28.17
N PRO A 462 -16.04 3.08 27.46
CA PRO A 462 -17.37 3.56 27.84
C PRO A 462 -18.45 2.48 27.88
N ALA A 463 -18.49 1.57 26.90
CA ALA A 463 -19.41 0.42 26.91
C ALA A 463 -19.16 -0.50 28.12
N PHE A 464 -17.89 -0.72 28.47
CA PHE A 464 -17.48 -1.49 29.62
C PHE A 464 -17.94 -0.87 30.94
N LYS A 465 -17.81 0.46 31.10
CA LYS A 465 -18.29 1.20 32.28
C LYS A 465 -19.82 1.18 32.42
N MET A 466 -20.56 1.32 31.31
CA MET A 466 -22.02 1.20 31.30
C MET A 466 -22.48 -0.20 31.71
N GLY A 467 -21.87 -1.25 31.15
CA GLY A 467 -22.18 -2.63 31.55
C GLY A 467 -21.79 -2.93 33.01
N ALA A 468 -20.64 -2.43 33.47
CA ALA A 468 -20.19 -2.64 34.84
C ALA A 468 -21.15 -2.02 35.87
N SER A 469 -21.65 -0.81 35.63
CA SER A 469 -22.62 -0.15 36.51
C SER A 469 -24.00 -0.80 36.47
N LEU A 470 -24.49 -1.20 35.29
CA LEU A 470 -25.76 -1.95 35.16
C LEU A 470 -25.71 -3.33 35.85
N GLY A 471 -24.59 -4.04 35.70
CA GLY A 471 -24.32 -5.29 36.39
C GLY A 471 -24.23 -5.09 37.90
N ARG A 472 -23.47 -4.08 38.37
CA ARG A 472 -23.34 -3.77 39.80
C ARG A 472 -24.69 -3.47 40.43
N PHE A 473 -25.48 -2.60 39.79
CA PHE A 473 -26.85 -2.27 40.21
C PHE A 473 -27.72 -3.52 40.33
N THR A 474 -27.69 -4.40 39.32
CA THR A 474 -28.46 -5.67 39.34
C THR A 474 -28.04 -6.59 40.49
N GLY A 475 -26.74 -6.67 40.80
CA GLY A 475 -26.22 -7.45 41.92
C GLY A 475 -26.62 -6.91 43.29
N GLU A 476 -26.55 -5.59 43.50
CA GLU A 476 -27.02 -4.96 44.76
C GLU A 476 -28.55 -5.11 44.92
N VAL A 477 -29.32 -5.04 43.82
CA VAL A 477 -30.77 -5.30 43.85
C VAL A 477 -31.08 -6.77 44.17
N MET A 478 -30.32 -7.72 43.61
CA MET A 478 -30.46 -9.14 43.94
C MET A 478 -30.17 -9.40 45.42
N HIS A 479 -29.13 -8.76 45.98
CA HIS A 479 -28.82 -8.84 47.40
C HIS A 479 -29.90 -8.17 48.28
N TYR A 480 -30.50 -7.05 47.85
CA TYR A 480 -31.64 -6.44 48.55
C TYR A 480 -32.85 -7.37 48.65
N PHE A 481 -33.15 -8.14 47.59
CA PHE A 481 -34.23 -9.14 47.61
C PHE A 481 -33.87 -10.42 48.38
N CYS A 482 -32.58 -10.79 48.42
CA CYS A 482 -32.07 -12.00 49.08
C CYS A 482 -30.91 -11.66 50.04
N PRO A 483 -31.16 -10.95 51.16
CA PRO A 483 -30.10 -10.39 52.01
C PRO A 483 -29.25 -11.45 52.71
N LEU A 484 -29.86 -12.60 53.04
CA LEU A 484 -29.14 -13.75 53.59
C LEU A 484 -28.32 -14.51 52.54
N GLY A 485 -28.56 -14.25 51.24
CA GLY A 485 -28.05 -15.06 50.13
C GLY A 485 -29.07 -16.04 49.57
N VAL A 486 -28.63 -16.86 48.63
CA VAL A 486 -29.42 -17.96 48.05
C VAL A 486 -29.05 -19.26 48.79
N ALA A 487 -30.05 -20.11 49.03
CA ALA A 487 -29.86 -21.39 49.70
C ALA A 487 -29.82 -22.53 48.67
N TYR A 488 -28.68 -23.20 48.55
CA TYR A 488 -28.51 -24.36 47.68
C TYR A 488 -27.66 -25.45 48.36
N GLY A 489 -28.12 -26.71 48.30
CA GLY A 489 -27.37 -27.84 48.87
C GLY A 489 -27.15 -27.81 50.40
N GLY A 490 -27.88 -26.98 51.15
CA GLY A 490 -27.73 -26.83 52.60
C GLY A 490 -26.69 -25.79 53.03
N HIS A 491 -25.98 -25.19 52.08
CA HIS A 491 -25.17 -23.99 52.32
C HIS A 491 -25.96 -22.75 51.87
N ILE A 492 -25.83 -21.66 52.63
CA ILE A 492 -26.38 -20.36 52.25
C ILE A 492 -25.19 -19.51 51.83
N GLN A 493 -25.14 -19.11 50.56
CA GLN A 493 -24.10 -18.22 50.08
C GLN A 493 -24.65 -16.83 49.77
N LYS A 494 -23.98 -15.85 50.37
CA LYS A 494 -24.25 -14.44 50.13
C LYS A 494 -23.90 -14.04 48.69
N ILE A 495 -24.78 -13.27 48.07
CA ILE A 495 -24.61 -12.72 46.72
C ILE A 495 -23.44 -11.72 46.70
N LEU A 496 -22.60 -11.79 45.67
CA LEU A 496 -21.50 -10.84 45.45
C LEU A 496 -21.77 -9.97 44.19
N PRO A 497 -22.18 -8.70 44.38
CA PRO A 497 -22.48 -7.78 43.27
C PRO A 497 -21.30 -7.51 42.31
N GLY A 498 -20.06 -7.71 42.76
CA GLY A 498 -18.86 -7.64 41.91
C GLY A 498 -18.87 -8.66 40.76
N GLY A 499 -19.42 -9.86 40.97
CA GLY A 499 -19.58 -10.86 39.91
C GLY A 499 -20.57 -10.40 38.84
N TYR A 500 -21.70 -9.84 39.26
CA TYR A 500 -22.71 -9.24 38.36
C TYR A 500 -22.14 -8.06 37.58
N ALA A 501 -21.32 -7.21 38.21
CA ALA A 501 -20.64 -6.11 37.53
C ALA A 501 -19.74 -6.60 36.39
N VAL A 502 -18.96 -7.67 36.61
CA VAL A 502 -18.13 -8.29 35.56
C VAL A 502 -18.99 -8.87 34.42
N VAL A 503 -20.08 -9.59 34.75
CA VAL A 503 -21.01 -10.14 33.75
C VAL A 503 -21.67 -9.04 32.91
N GLY A 504 -22.19 -7.99 33.55
CA GLY A 504 -22.79 -6.84 32.87
C GLY A 504 -21.80 -6.09 31.98
N ALA A 505 -20.56 -5.89 32.46
CA ALA A 505 -19.49 -5.25 31.70
C ALA A 505 -19.15 -6.00 30.41
N ALA A 506 -19.10 -7.33 30.46
CA ALA A 506 -18.92 -8.17 29.28
C ALA A 506 -20.16 -8.15 28.35
N ALA A 507 -21.37 -8.33 28.90
CA ALA A 507 -22.62 -8.42 28.15
C ALA A 507 -22.92 -7.14 27.35
N PHE A 508 -22.89 -5.98 28.00
CA PHE A 508 -23.14 -4.70 27.33
C PHE A 508 -22.07 -4.39 26.28
N THR A 509 -20.80 -4.64 26.59
CA THR A 509 -19.70 -4.36 25.64
C THR A 509 -19.80 -5.26 24.42
N GLY A 510 -20.02 -6.57 24.60
CA GLY A 510 -20.25 -7.52 23.52
C GLY A 510 -21.41 -7.10 22.64
N ALA A 511 -22.54 -6.68 23.23
CA ALA A 511 -23.71 -6.22 22.50
C ALA A 511 -23.51 -4.91 21.71
N VAL A 512 -22.64 -4.00 22.15
CA VAL A 512 -22.28 -2.81 21.36
C VAL A 512 -21.37 -3.15 20.17
N THR A 513 -20.48 -4.12 20.33
CA THR A 513 -19.49 -4.52 19.30
C THR A 513 -19.94 -5.66 18.39
N HIS A 514 -20.99 -6.40 18.77
CA HIS A 514 -21.38 -7.71 18.22
C HIS A 514 -20.25 -8.75 18.29
N THR A 515 -19.56 -8.84 19.44
CA THR A 515 -18.45 -9.80 19.64
C THR A 515 -18.70 -10.74 20.82
N VAL A 516 -18.35 -12.00 20.62
CA VAL A 516 -18.34 -13.07 21.64
C VAL A 516 -16.97 -13.13 22.33
N SER A 517 -15.91 -12.73 21.64
CA SER A 517 -14.54 -12.61 22.17
C SER A 517 -14.44 -11.77 23.45
N THR A 518 -15.41 -10.88 23.69
CA THR A 518 -15.52 -10.08 24.91
C THR A 518 -15.53 -10.95 26.17
N ILE A 519 -16.12 -12.16 26.12
CA ILE A 519 -16.10 -13.13 27.21
C ILE A 519 -14.65 -13.39 27.64
N VAL A 520 -13.80 -13.77 26.69
CA VAL A 520 -12.40 -14.15 26.93
C VAL A 520 -11.56 -12.93 27.31
N ILE A 521 -11.77 -11.78 26.65
CA ILE A 521 -11.10 -10.51 27.01
C ILE A 521 -11.37 -10.19 28.48
N VAL A 522 -12.62 -10.24 28.92
CA VAL A 522 -12.98 -9.88 30.30
C VAL A 522 -12.44 -10.90 31.30
N SER A 523 -12.51 -12.20 31.02
CA SER A 523 -11.88 -13.23 31.88
C SER A 523 -10.35 -13.10 31.99
N GLU A 524 -9.65 -12.77 30.90
CA GLU A 524 -8.20 -12.51 30.93
C GLU A 524 -7.84 -11.19 31.66
N MET A 525 -8.71 -10.17 31.55
CA MET A 525 -8.54 -8.87 32.22
C MET A 525 -8.85 -8.90 33.72
N THR A 526 -9.81 -9.73 34.16
CA THR A 526 -10.14 -9.92 35.58
C THR A 526 -9.21 -10.92 36.28
N GLY A 527 -8.63 -11.84 35.51
CA GLY A 527 -7.73 -12.89 35.99
C GLY A 527 -8.43 -14.06 36.68
N GLN A 528 -9.76 -14.11 36.67
CA GLN A 528 -10.56 -15.18 37.25
C GLN A 528 -11.55 -15.73 36.21
N VAL A 529 -11.61 -17.06 36.11
CA VAL A 529 -12.50 -17.79 35.18
C VAL A 529 -13.75 -18.36 35.87
N THR A 530 -13.94 -18.09 37.16
CA THR A 530 -15.03 -18.66 37.98
C THR A 530 -16.43 -18.35 37.46
N HIS A 531 -16.62 -17.14 36.92
CA HIS A 531 -17.90 -16.66 36.37
C HIS A 531 -18.04 -16.88 34.85
N LEU A 532 -17.19 -17.70 34.23
CA LEU A 532 -17.13 -17.85 32.76
C LEU A 532 -18.48 -18.30 32.14
N LEU A 533 -19.21 -19.22 32.80
CA LEU A 533 -20.49 -19.74 32.31
C LEU A 533 -21.59 -18.66 32.32
N PRO A 534 -21.85 -17.93 33.43
CA PRO A 534 -22.72 -16.75 33.44
C PRO A 534 -22.33 -15.68 32.41
N ILE A 535 -21.05 -15.34 32.30
CA ILE A 535 -20.56 -14.35 31.33
C ILE A 535 -20.91 -14.79 29.91
N MET A 536 -20.69 -16.06 29.57
CA MET A 536 -21.00 -16.61 28.24
C MET A 536 -22.51 -16.57 27.95
N ALA A 537 -23.35 -17.00 28.89
CA ALA A 537 -24.80 -16.98 28.72
C ALA A 537 -25.35 -15.55 28.54
N ALA A 538 -24.90 -14.61 29.38
CA ALA A 538 -25.31 -13.22 29.32
C ALA A 538 -24.84 -12.52 28.03
N VAL A 539 -23.59 -12.73 27.60
CA VAL A 539 -23.05 -12.16 26.35
C VAL A 539 -23.77 -12.71 25.12
N LEU A 540 -24.06 -14.02 25.07
CA LEU A 540 -24.80 -14.61 23.95
C LEU A 540 -26.24 -14.08 23.88
N ALA A 541 -26.93 -13.94 25.01
CA ALA A 541 -28.26 -13.32 25.07
C ALA A 541 -28.24 -11.84 24.67
N ALA A 542 -27.24 -11.08 25.12
CA ALA A 542 -27.07 -9.66 24.78
C ALA A 542 -26.75 -9.46 23.28
N ASN A 543 -25.91 -10.32 22.70
CA ASN A 543 -25.60 -10.30 21.27
C ASN A 543 -26.79 -10.71 20.41
N ALA A 544 -27.58 -11.71 20.84
CA ALA A 544 -28.80 -12.12 20.14
C ALA A 544 -29.84 -10.99 20.09
N THR A 545 -30.11 -10.35 21.23
CA THR A 545 -31.08 -9.23 21.29
C THR A 545 -30.60 -7.99 20.54
N ALA A 546 -29.32 -7.62 20.65
CA ALA A 546 -28.76 -6.48 19.92
C ALA A 546 -28.76 -6.68 18.39
N SER A 547 -28.32 -7.85 17.91
CA SER A 547 -28.22 -8.15 16.48
C SER A 547 -29.56 -8.25 15.75
N LEU A 548 -30.65 -8.56 16.46
CA LEU A 548 -32.01 -8.49 15.93
C LEU A 548 -32.51 -7.05 15.74
N LEU A 549 -31.98 -6.09 16.49
CA LEU A 549 -32.50 -4.72 16.57
C LEU A 549 -31.66 -3.71 15.78
N GLN A 550 -30.33 -3.78 15.85
CA GLN A 550 -29.42 -2.81 15.22
C GLN A 550 -28.17 -3.49 14.64
N PRO A 551 -27.53 -2.91 13.61
CA PRO A 551 -26.19 -3.32 13.20
C PRO A 551 -25.14 -2.90 14.25
N SER A 552 -23.98 -3.57 14.26
CA SER A 552 -22.90 -3.28 15.22
C SER A 552 -22.48 -1.81 15.22
N CYS A 553 -21.88 -1.33 16.31
CA CYS A 553 -21.36 0.03 16.38
C CYS A 553 -20.33 0.32 15.27
N PHE A 554 -19.45 -0.63 14.97
CA PHE A 554 -18.44 -0.46 13.91
C PHE A 554 -19.08 -0.38 12.52
N ASP A 555 -20.05 -1.26 12.21
CA ASP A 555 -20.73 -1.27 10.93
C ASP A 555 -21.62 -0.02 10.73
N SER A 556 -22.25 0.46 11.81
CA SER A 556 -22.93 1.75 11.83
C SER A 556 -21.98 2.90 11.43
N ILE A 557 -20.74 2.90 11.93
CA ILE A 557 -19.73 3.92 11.57
C ILE A 557 -19.27 3.76 10.12
N ILE A 558 -19.10 2.53 9.61
CA ILE A 558 -18.78 2.25 8.19
C ILE A 558 -19.85 2.85 7.27
N LEU A 559 -21.13 2.57 7.57
CA LEU A 559 -22.29 3.07 6.82
C LEU A 559 -22.37 4.61 6.86
N ILE A 560 -22.20 5.22 8.05
CA ILE A 560 -22.15 6.68 8.18
C ILE A 560 -21.02 7.25 7.31
N LYS A 561 -19.80 6.72 7.41
CA LYS A 561 -18.63 7.19 6.65
C LYS A 561 -18.72 6.88 5.14
N LYS A 562 -19.72 6.10 4.69
CA LYS A 562 -19.91 5.64 3.30
C LYS A 562 -18.68 4.90 2.73
N LEU A 563 -17.87 4.29 3.59
CA LEU A 563 -16.66 3.58 3.18
C LEU A 563 -17.01 2.50 2.13
N PRO A 564 -16.07 2.17 1.22
CA PRO A 564 -16.23 1.10 0.23
C PRO A 564 -16.21 -0.28 0.89
N TYR A 565 -17.28 -0.57 1.62
CA TYR A 565 -17.59 -1.83 2.30
C TYR A 565 -18.67 -2.55 1.53
N LEU A 566 -18.53 -3.86 1.40
CA LEU A 566 -19.59 -4.74 0.92
C LEU A 566 -20.45 -5.10 2.14
N PRO A 567 -21.72 -4.63 2.21
CA PRO A 567 -22.56 -4.88 3.38
C PRO A 567 -22.95 -6.36 3.44
N ASP A 568 -22.91 -6.94 4.63
CA ASP A 568 -23.29 -8.34 4.84
C ASP A 568 -24.79 -8.49 4.55
N LEU A 569 -25.13 -9.36 3.58
CA LEU A 569 -26.49 -9.49 3.07
C LEU A 569 -27.35 -10.29 4.06
N LEU A 570 -28.43 -9.68 4.56
CA LEU A 570 -29.45 -10.37 5.35
C LEU A 570 -30.14 -11.43 4.46
N SER A 571 -30.10 -12.68 4.88
CA SER A 571 -30.63 -13.84 4.14
C SER A 571 -32.13 -13.75 3.83
N SER A 572 -32.88 -12.94 4.57
CA SER A 572 -34.33 -12.72 4.40
C SER A 572 -34.72 -11.90 3.16
N ALA A 573 -33.77 -11.33 2.42
CA ALA A 573 -34.05 -10.52 1.23
C ALA A 573 -34.20 -11.39 -0.04
N SER A 574 -35.38 -12.03 -0.21
CA SER A 574 -35.71 -12.88 -1.36
C SER A 574 -35.35 -12.28 -2.73
N ARG A 575 -35.54 -10.96 -2.91
CA ARG A 575 -35.24 -10.21 -4.14
C ARG A 575 -33.78 -10.30 -4.62
N MET A 576 -32.83 -10.66 -3.74
CA MET A 576 -31.41 -10.79 -4.11
C MET A 576 -31.08 -12.10 -4.85
N TYR A 577 -32.00 -13.06 -4.87
CA TYR A 577 -31.86 -14.29 -5.65
C TYR A 577 -32.26 -14.08 -7.12
N ASP A 578 -33.21 -13.17 -7.39
CA ASP A 578 -33.79 -12.93 -8.72
C ASP A 578 -32.87 -12.10 -9.64
N ILE A 579 -32.02 -11.26 -9.06
CA ILE A 579 -31.11 -10.36 -9.79
C ILE A 579 -29.81 -11.09 -10.13
N CYS A 580 -29.44 -11.06 -11.41
CA CYS A 580 -28.31 -11.80 -11.98
C CYS A 580 -27.15 -10.87 -12.36
N VAL A 581 -25.96 -11.45 -12.59
CA VAL A 581 -24.78 -10.70 -13.09
C VAL A 581 -25.10 -9.91 -14.36
N GLU A 582 -25.92 -10.47 -15.25
CA GLU A 582 -26.30 -9.84 -16.53
C GLU A 582 -26.98 -8.47 -16.39
N ASP A 583 -27.63 -8.21 -15.25
CA ASP A 583 -28.37 -6.97 -14.95
C ASP A 583 -27.45 -5.80 -14.53
N PHE A 584 -26.23 -6.08 -14.03
CA PHE A 584 -25.33 -5.05 -13.48
C PHE A 584 -23.86 -5.13 -13.95
N MET A 585 -23.50 -6.09 -14.80
CA MET A 585 -22.15 -6.19 -15.37
C MET A 585 -21.81 -5.06 -16.36
N VAL A 586 -20.56 -4.62 -16.37
CA VAL A 586 -20.07 -3.67 -17.38
C VAL A 586 -19.76 -4.43 -18.67
N ARG A 587 -20.54 -4.19 -19.73
CA ARG A 587 -20.37 -4.82 -21.05
C ARG A 587 -19.30 -4.17 -21.93
N ASP A 588 -19.02 -2.87 -21.74
CA ASP A 588 -17.91 -2.19 -22.42
C ASP A 588 -16.55 -2.53 -21.76
N VAL A 589 -16.03 -3.71 -22.06
CA VAL A 589 -14.74 -4.19 -21.55
C VAL A 589 -13.63 -3.87 -22.55
N LYS A 590 -12.63 -3.11 -22.13
CA LYS A 590 -11.40 -2.91 -22.93
C LYS A 590 -10.47 -4.10 -22.75
N TYR A 591 -10.13 -4.78 -23.85
CA TYR A 591 -9.32 -6.00 -23.88
C TYR A 591 -8.04 -5.81 -24.70
N ILE A 592 -7.11 -6.75 -24.54
CA ILE A 592 -5.87 -6.87 -25.32
C ILE A 592 -5.88 -8.24 -25.98
N TRP A 593 -5.38 -8.36 -27.22
CA TRP A 593 -5.33 -9.62 -27.95
C TRP A 593 -3.93 -9.94 -28.46
N ASN A 594 -3.69 -11.19 -28.87
CA ASN A 594 -2.40 -11.57 -29.44
C ASN A 594 -2.17 -10.89 -30.80
N ARG A 595 -0.94 -10.41 -31.05
CA ARG A 595 -0.55 -9.63 -32.24
C ARG A 595 -1.15 -8.22 -32.37
N MET A 596 -1.68 -7.66 -31.29
CA MET A 596 -1.95 -6.20 -31.22
C MET A 596 -0.66 -5.41 -31.48
N SER A 597 -0.72 -4.28 -32.19
CA SER A 597 0.48 -3.45 -32.40
C SER A 597 0.85 -2.67 -31.14
N PHE A 598 2.15 -2.39 -30.95
CA PHE A 598 2.60 -1.56 -29.83
C PHE A 598 1.93 -0.18 -29.82
N GLN A 599 1.63 0.40 -30.99
CA GLN A 599 0.95 1.68 -31.13
C GLN A 599 -0.49 1.61 -30.60
N GLN A 600 -1.26 0.60 -31.03
CA GLN A 600 -2.61 0.36 -30.51
C GLN A 600 -2.59 0.14 -28.99
N LEU A 601 -1.65 -0.64 -28.46
CA LEU A 601 -1.52 -0.83 -27.02
C LEU A 601 -1.21 0.48 -26.28
N LYS A 602 -0.30 1.30 -26.81
CA LYS A 602 0.05 2.61 -26.23
C LYS A 602 -1.14 3.57 -26.22
N ASP A 603 -1.96 3.57 -27.24
CA ASP A 603 -3.13 4.44 -27.32
C ASP A 603 -4.27 3.93 -26.42
N LEU A 604 -4.55 2.62 -26.39
CA LEU A 604 -5.45 1.98 -25.41
C LEU A 604 -5.03 2.31 -23.96
N LEU A 605 -3.73 2.31 -23.66
CA LEU A 605 -3.20 2.70 -22.36
C LEU A 605 -3.32 4.21 -22.09
N LYS A 606 -3.19 5.09 -23.09
CA LYS A 606 -3.35 6.54 -22.93
C LYS A 606 -4.80 6.94 -22.66
N GLU A 607 -5.74 6.32 -23.36
CA GLU A 607 -7.18 6.53 -23.18
C GLU A 607 -7.60 6.05 -21.79
N ASN A 608 -7.24 4.81 -21.44
CA ASN A 608 -7.76 4.13 -20.25
C ASN A 608 -6.84 4.26 -19.03
N LYS A 609 -6.57 5.49 -18.59
CA LYS A 609 -5.64 5.81 -17.48
C LYS A 609 -6.05 5.21 -16.12
N THR A 610 -7.33 4.88 -15.92
CA THR A 610 -7.90 4.40 -14.66
C THR A 610 -7.83 2.87 -14.48
N ILE A 611 -7.62 2.11 -15.57
CA ILE A 611 -7.65 0.65 -15.55
C ILE A 611 -6.30 0.09 -15.09
N LYS A 612 -6.30 -0.74 -14.03
CA LYS A 612 -5.08 -1.33 -13.42
C LYS A 612 -4.60 -2.65 -14.06
N SER A 613 -5.51 -3.43 -14.62
CA SER A 613 -5.27 -4.71 -15.27
C SER A 613 -6.29 -4.87 -16.40
N PHE A 614 -5.85 -5.42 -17.52
CA PHE A 614 -6.62 -5.63 -18.73
C PHE A 614 -6.76 -7.13 -19.01
N PRO A 615 -7.96 -7.62 -19.41
CA PRO A 615 -8.10 -8.99 -19.89
C PRO A 615 -7.29 -9.20 -21.17
N LEU A 616 -6.61 -10.34 -21.24
CA LEU A 616 -6.03 -10.88 -22.46
C LEU A 616 -7.05 -11.84 -23.07
N VAL A 617 -7.46 -11.57 -24.32
CA VAL A 617 -8.25 -12.47 -25.14
C VAL A 617 -7.38 -13.07 -26.24
N ASP A 618 -7.79 -14.21 -26.79
CA ASP A 618 -7.13 -14.83 -27.94
C ASP A 618 -7.18 -13.93 -29.18
N SER A 619 -8.39 -13.63 -29.68
CA SER A 619 -8.60 -12.75 -30.84
C SER A 619 -9.87 -11.89 -30.69
N PRO A 620 -9.97 -10.74 -31.38
CA PRO A 620 -11.14 -9.86 -31.30
C PRO A 620 -12.44 -10.50 -31.81
N SER A 621 -12.35 -11.53 -32.64
CA SER A 621 -13.50 -12.30 -33.15
C SER A 621 -13.90 -13.45 -32.24
N SER A 622 -12.94 -14.10 -31.56
CA SER A 622 -13.23 -15.21 -30.64
C SER A 622 -13.69 -14.72 -29.26
N MET A 623 -13.14 -13.59 -28.79
CA MET A 623 -13.30 -13.03 -27.44
C MET A 623 -12.98 -14.02 -26.31
N VAL A 624 -12.28 -15.12 -26.58
CA VAL A 624 -11.98 -16.15 -25.56
C VAL A 624 -10.98 -15.60 -24.55
N LEU A 625 -11.35 -15.59 -23.26
CA LEU A 625 -10.53 -15.07 -22.18
C LEU A 625 -9.37 -16.03 -21.85
N LEU A 626 -8.13 -15.57 -22.05
CA LEU A 626 -6.91 -16.32 -21.72
C LEU A 626 -6.37 -15.99 -20.33
N GLY A 627 -6.54 -14.75 -19.87
CA GLY A 627 -6.04 -14.28 -18.58
C GLY A 627 -6.16 -12.78 -18.41
N SER A 628 -5.32 -12.19 -17.57
CA SER A 628 -5.21 -10.74 -17.40
C SER A 628 -3.76 -10.29 -17.26
N ILE A 629 -3.47 -9.07 -17.69
CA ILE A 629 -2.13 -8.47 -17.62
C ILE A 629 -2.21 -7.12 -16.91
N HIS A 630 -1.37 -6.96 -15.90
CA HIS A 630 -1.26 -5.71 -15.17
C HIS A 630 -0.71 -4.56 -16.03
N ARG A 631 -1.30 -3.36 -15.87
CA ARG A 631 -0.93 -2.15 -16.60
C ARG A 631 0.57 -1.82 -16.52
N TRP A 632 1.19 -2.02 -15.37
CA TRP A 632 2.59 -1.69 -15.16
C TRP A 632 3.53 -2.62 -15.96
N GLU A 633 3.11 -3.86 -16.22
CA GLU A 633 3.85 -4.79 -17.09
C GLU A 633 3.77 -4.37 -18.55
N LEU A 634 2.57 -4.02 -19.03
CA LEU A 634 2.37 -3.51 -20.39
C LEU A 634 3.20 -2.22 -20.64
N VAL A 635 3.23 -1.32 -19.65
CA VAL A 635 4.10 -0.11 -19.70
C VAL A 635 5.57 -0.50 -19.74
N LYS A 636 6.02 -1.47 -18.93
CA LYS A 636 7.40 -1.98 -18.90
C LYS A 636 7.79 -2.69 -20.20
N VAL A 637 6.85 -3.37 -20.87
CA VAL A 637 7.04 -3.99 -22.19
C VAL A 637 7.26 -2.91 -23.26
N ILE A 638 6.42 -1.86 -23.29
CA ILE A 638 6.62 -0.69 -24.18
C ILE A 638 7.94 0.04 -23.86
N GLU A 639 8.25 0.25 -22.58
CA GLU A 639 9.48 0.92 -22.15
C GLU A 639 10.74 0.11 -22.52
N LYS A 640 10.70 -1.22 -22.50
CA LYS A 640 11.83 -2.00 -23.00
C LYS A 640 11.90 -2.06 -24.54
N GLN A 641 10.80 -1.90 -25.27
CA GLN A 641 10.80 -1.84 -26.74
C GLN A 641 11.32 -0.50 -27.27
N VAL A 642 10.91 0.62 -26.65
CA VAL A 642 11.12 1.99 -27.21
C VAL A 642 11.86 2.93 -26.25
N GLY A 643 12.12 2.50 -25.01
CA GLY A 643 12.79 3.30 -23.99
C GLY A 643 14.25 3.60 -24.26
N ARG A 644 14.84 4.36 -23.34
CA ARG A 644 16.18 4.96 -23.51
C ARG A 644 17.27 3.92 -23.74
N ASP A 645 17.28 2.84 -22.95
CA ASP A 645 18.33 1.82 -23.03
C ASP A 645 18.31 1.12 -24.39
N ARG A 646 17.11 0.89 -24.95
CA ARG A 646 16.95 0.32 -26.28
C ARG A 646 17.39 1.28 -27.39
N ARG A 647 17.05 2.56 -27.30
CA ARG A 647 17.56 3.61 -28.20
C ARG A 647 19.08 3.67 -28.20
N LEU A 648 19.72 3.62 -27.03
CA LEU A 648 21.19 3.61 -26.91
C LEU A 648 21.83 2.36 -27.52
N GLN A 649 21.22 1.18 -27.39
CA GLN A 649 21.68 -0.06 -28.04
C GLN A 649 21.61 0.04 -29.58
N ILE A 650 20.51 0.56 -30.12
CA ILE A 650 20.31 0.75 -31.57
C ILE A 650 21.30 1.80 -32.11
N ALA A 651 21.44 2.95 -31.44
CA ALA A 651 22.41 3.98 -31.80
C ALA A 651 23.85 3.44 -31.83
N ALA A 652 24.23 2.62 -30.83
CA ALA A 652 25.54 1.98 -30.79
C ALA A 652 25.74 0.93 -31.91
N LEU A 653 24.68 0.22 -32.33
CA LEU A 653 24.72 -0.69 -33.48
C LEU A 653 24.90 0.08 -34.79
N TRP A 654 24.12 1.14 -35.02
CA TRP A 654 24.22 1.99 -36.21
C TRP A 654 25.58 2.68 -36.31
N HIS A 655 26.12 3.21 -35.20
CA HIS A 655 27.48 3.75 -35.18
C HIS A 655 28.52 2.70 -35.60
N ARG A 656 28.41 1.47 -35.08
CA ARG A 656 29.32 0.37 -35.42
C ARG A 656 29.20 -0.07 -36.88
N GLU A 657 27.99 -0.08 -37.42
CA GLU A 657 27.75 -0.41 -38.83
C GLU A 657 28.27 0.68 -39.76
N ALA A 658 28.08 1.96 -39.42
CA ALA A 658 28.65 3.10 -40.13
C ALA A 658 30.20 3.07 -40.12
N GLU A 659 30.83 2.72 -38.99
CA GLU A 659 32.27 2.50 -38.91
C GLU A 659 32.75 1.36 -39.82
N LEU A 660 32.00 0.26 -39.90
CA LEU A 660 32.31 -0.86 -40.79
C LEU A 660 32.20 -0.45 -42.26
N ARG A 661 31.07 0.17 -42.66
CA ARG A 661 30.88 0.67 -44.04
C ARG A 661 31.99 1.64 -44.44
N ARG A 662 32.39 2.56 -43.55
CA ARG A 662 33.53 3.47 -43.81
C ARG A 662 34.86 2.71 -44.01
N ARG A 663 35.12 1.66 -43.22
CA ARG A 663 36.32 0.82 -43.41
C ARG A 663 36.28 0.03 -44.72
N ASP A 664 35.11 -0.47 -45.10
CA ASP A 664 34.93 -1.21 -46.35
C ASP A 664 35.03 -0.28 -47.58
N GLU A 665 34.56 0.96 -47.48
CA GLU A 665 34.79 2.02 -48.48
C GLU A 665 36.25 2.43 -48.58
N GLU A 666 36.95 2.59 -47.45
CA GLU A 666 38.39 2.85 -47.41
C GLU A 666 39.20 1.67 -47.99
N ALA A 667 38.77 0.43 -47.76
CA ALA A 667 39.36 -0.76 -48.36
C ALA A 667 39.10 -0.81 -49.88
N ARG A 668 37.86 -0.56 -50.33
CA ARG A 668 37.51 -0.45 -51.76
C ARG A 668 38.30 0.66 -52.47
N LYS A 669 38.49 1.82 -51.82
CA LYS A 669 39.33 2.91 -52.33
C LYS A 669 40.81 2.53 -52.44
N LYS A 670 41.34 1.71 -51.53
CA LYS A 670 42.73 1.19 -51.61
C LYS A 670 42.95 0.17 -52.73
N VAL A 671 41.90 -0.52 -53.21
CA VAL A 671 41.98 -1.47 -54.32
C VAL A 671 41.97 -0.77 -55.69
N ARG A 672 41.32 0.39 -55.83
CA ARG A 672 41.39 1.22 -57.05
C ARG A 672 42.67 2.07 -57.09
N ARG A 673 43.76 1.54 -57.68
CA ARG A 673 44.87 2.37 -58.16
C ARG A 673 44.44 3.15 -59.43
N PRO A 674 44.63 4.47 -59.52
CA PRO A 674 44.46 5.19 -60.78
C PRO A 674 45.70 4.99 -61.68
N SER A 675 45.48 4.77 -62.97
CA SER A 675 46.53 4.81 -63.99
C SER A 675 46.83 6.26 -64.36
N ARG A 676 48.11 6.63 -64.28
CA ARG A 676 48.71 7.91 -64.68
C ARG A 676 48.26 8.38 -66.08
N PHE A 677 47.34 9.35 -66.15
CA PHE A 677 47.31 10.46 -67.11
C PHE A 677 46.20 11.42 -66.67
N GLU A 678 46.55 12.67 -66.36
CA GLU A 678 45.62 13.74 -66.00
C GLU A 678 45.82 14.87 -67.01
N VAL A 679 44.75 15.26 -67.71
CA VAL A 679 44.76 16.31 -68.74
C VAL A 679 43.88 17.44 -68.24
N THR A 680 44.49 18.59 -67.98
CA THR A 680 43.79 19.84 -67.63
C THR A 680 43.11 20.44 -68.86
N PRO A 681 41.81 20.75 -68.83
CA PRO A 681 41.18 21.55 -69.87
C PRO A 681 41.54 23.03 -69.69
N ALA A 682 41.91 23.69 -70.80
CA ALA A 682 42.13 25.13 -70.84
C ALA A 682 40.79 25.90 -70.83
N PRO A 683 40.74 27.13 -70.28
CA PRO A 683 39.58 28.00 -70.44
C PRO A 683 39.64 28.70 -71.80
N ASP A 684 38.50 28.78 -72.50
CA ASP A 684 38.38 29.68 -73.64
C ASP A 684 37.05 30.45 -73.60
N MET A 685 37.13 31.72 -74.01
CA MET A 685 36.10 32.74 -73.84
C MET A 685 35.36 33.01 -75.15
N LEU A 686 34.08 33.39 -75.09
CA LEU A 686 33.41 34.12 -76.19
C LEU A 686 32.27 35.04 -75.68
N GLN A 687 32.64 36.31 -75.49
CA GLN A 687 31.93 37.60 -75.74
C GLN A 687 30.48 37.82 -75.15
N VAL A 688 30.11 38.90 -74.41
CA VAL A 688 30.36 40.38 -74.50
C VAL A 688 29.48 41.04 -75.59
N PRO A 689 28.87 42.28 -75.47
CA PRO A 689 29.12 43.41 -74.53
C PRO A 689 27.92 44.14 -73.86
N GLY A 690 28.25 45.05 -72.92
CA GLY A 690 27.55 46.32 -72.66
C GLY A 690 27.04 46.53 -71.22
N THR A 691 27.23 47.66 -70.53
CA THR A 691 27.94 48.93 -70.80
C THR A 691 28.17 49.63 -69.45
N GLY A 692 29.31 50.28 -69.22
CA GLY A 692 29.56 51.00 -67.97
C GLY A 692 31.03 51.42 -67.81
N MET A 693 31.31 52.37 -66.91
CA MET A 693 32.61 53.08 -66.90
C MET A 693 32.86 53.82 -65.57
N THR A 694 34.14 54.15 -65.30
CA THR A 694 34.64 55.13 -64.29
C THR A 694 34.62 54.67 -62.80
N ARG A 695 35.58 55.04 -61.92
CA ARG A 695 36.88 55.76 -62.07
C ARG A 695 37.78 55.57 -60.81
N GLY A 696 39.10 55.71 -60.98
CA GLY A 696 40.07 56.08 -59.91
C GLY A 696 40.68 54.90 -59.12
N SER A 697 42.00 54.64 -59.17
CA SER A 697 43.14 55.38 -58.56
C SER A 697 43.31 55.08 -57.05
N SER A 698 44.49 54.79 -56.48
CA SER A 698 45.87 54.74 -57.00
C SER A 698 46.87 54.45 -55.87
N LEU A 699 48.06 53.86 -56.17
CA LEU A 699 49.33 53.97 -55.39
C LEU A 699 49.33 53.43 -53.92
N THR A 700 50.42 52.99 -53.26
CA THR A 700 51.80 52.52 -53.59
C THR A 700 52.48 52.00 -52.30
N THR A 701 53.55 51.18 -52.42
CA THR A 701 54.73 51.11 -51.48
C THR A 701 54.49 50.66 -50.03
N LYS A 702 55.39 50.02 -49.24
CA LYS A 702 56.78 49.50 -49.31
C LYS A 702 56.99 48.64 -48.03
N ASP A 703 58.01 47.82 -47.79
CA ASP A 703 59.17 47.33 -48.55
C ASP A 703 59.62 45.97 -47.93
N GLN A 704 60.25 45.11 -48.75
CA GLN A 704 61.39 44.20 -48.49
C GLN A 704 61.57 43.42 -47.14
N GLY A 705 62.11 42.18 -47.14
CA GLY A 705 62.56 41.33 -48.26
C GLY A 705 63.50 40.18 -47.84
N GLY A 706 63.74 39.22 -48.75
CA GLY A 706 64.78 38.16 -48.66
C GLY A 706 64.50 37.00 -47.66
N LEU A 707 65.01 35.77 -47.83
CA LEU A 707 65.82 35.14 -48.89
C LEU A 707 65.62 33.60 -48.87
N ILE A 708 65.93 32.95 -50.00
CA ILE A 708 66.02 31.48 -50.26
C ILE A 708 67.43 31.00 -49.79
N PRO A 709 67.72 29.76 -49.27
CA PRO A 709 67.38 28.44 -49.83
C PRO A 709 67.04 27.26 -48.85
N ALA A 710 66.80 26.08 -49.43
CA ALA A 710 66.71 24.74 -48.82
C ALA A 710 68.12 24.12 -48.54
N PRO A 711 68.35 22.81 -48.27
CA PRO A 711 67.46 21.66 -47.95
C PRO A 711 67.95 20.79 -46.75
N GLY A 712 67.38 19.59 -46.53
CA GLY A 712 67.93 18.52 -45.65
C GLY A 712 67.04 18.20 -44.43
N GLN A 713 66.42 17.02 -44.33
CA GLN A 713 66.95 15.70 -43.96
C GLN A 713 66.84 15.34 -42.46
N LEU A 714 65.89 14.43 -42.18
CA LEU A 714 65.98 13.27 -41.27
C LEU A 714 65.95 13.41 -39.72
N PHE A 715 65.38 12.32 -39.16
CA PHE A 715 65.42 11.76 -37.80
C PHE A 715 64.61 12.34 -36.62
N ARG A 716 63.75 11.45 -36.10
CA ARG A 716 63.22 11.36 -34.72
C ARG A 716 64.34 10.88 -33.75
N PRO A 717 64.04 10.59 -32.45
CA PRO A 717 63.50 11.44 -31.38
C PRO A 717 64.32 11.31 -30.05
N LYS A 718 64.05 12.13 -29.03
CA LYS A 718 63.71 11.67 -27.64
C LYS A 718 63.62 12.81 -26.60
N SER A 719 62.97 12.46 -25.50
CA SER A 719 62.76 13.17 -24.23
C SER A 719 64.01 13.69 -23.52
N ILE A 720 63.87 14.78 -22.74
CA ILE A 720 64.67 15.12 -21.54
C ILE A 720 63.75 15.76 -20.46
N LEU A 721 64.24 15.84 -19.22
CA LEU A 721 63.49 15.85 -17.94
C LEU A 721 63.74 17.13 -17.09
N LYS A 722 62.99 17.30 -15.98
CA LYS A 722 63.20 18.20 -14.81
C LYS A 722 62.92 19.70 -15.04
N LYS A 723 62.62 20.55 -14.06
CA LYS A 723 62.05 20.58 -12.66
C LYS A 723 62.13 22.09 -12.27
N THR A 724 61.20 22.67 -11.52
CA THR A 724 61.32 23.02 -10.06
C THR A 724 59.88 23.15 -9.48
N ASN A 725 59.54 22.67 -8.28
CA ASN A 725 59.82 23.20 -6.92
C ASN A 725 59.52 24.71 -6.77
N SER A 726 58.89 25.27 -5.73
CA SER A 726 58.08 24.82 -4.56
C SER A 726 57.88 26.07 -3.68
N PHE A 727 56.81 26.23 -2.88
CA PHE A 727 56.85 26.87 -1.52
C PHE A 727 55.48 26.83 -0.81
N THR A 728 55.48 27.19 0.48
CA THR A 728 54.57 26.68 1.54
C THR A 728 53.71 27.76 2.22
N LEU A 729 52.76 27.32 3.06
CA LEU A 729 51.66 28.10 3.66
C LEU A 729 51.69 27.94 5.19
N SER A 730 51.53 29.01 5.99
CA SER A 730 51.23 28.89 7.44
C SER A 730 50.67 30.15 8.12
N ARG A 731 49.62 29.99 8.95
CA ARG A 731 49.21 30.73 10.20
C ARG A 731 49.13 32.29 10.19
N GLY A 732 48.34 32.99 11.02
CA GLY A 732 47.26 32.61 11.95
C GLY A 732 47.23 33.38 13.31
N LEU A 733 46.11 34.05 13.62
CA LEU A 733 45.56 34.48 14.96
C LEU A 733 45.94 35.82 15.66
N GLY A 734 44.87 36.55 16.10
CA GLY A 734 44.77 37.49 17.26
C GLY A 734 45.04 39.01 17.03
N ALA A 735 44.51 40.01 17.76
CA ALA A 735 43.31 40.20 18.62
C ALA A 735 43.17 41.72 19.04
N GLY A 736 41.97 42.26 19.36
CA GLY A 736 41.81 43.48 20.24
C GLY A 736 41.18 44.83 19.73
N VAL A 737 39.84 44.95 19.74
CA VAL A 737 38.93 45.92 20.47
C VAL A 737 39.48 47.31 20.98
N PRO A 738 38.72 48.46 21.10
CA PRO A 738 37.50 48.99 20.43
C PRO A 738 37.51 50.50 20.03
N SER A 739 36.51 50.96 19.25
CA SER A 739 35.69 52.20 19.51
C SER A 739 34.60 52.40 18.43
N ALA A 740 33.56 53.20 18.74
CA ALA A 740 32.35 53.45 17.92
C ALA A 740 32.01 54.96 17.96
N PRO A 741 30.91 55.51 17.37
CA PRO A 741 29.86 54.90 16.50
C PRO A 741 29.50 55.72 15.22
N ASN A 742 28.78 55.11 14.26
CA ASN A 742 27.48 55.60 13.73
C ASN A 742 26.94 54.74 12.55
N THR A 743 25.62 54.77 12.38
CA THR A 743 24.73 53.83 11.64
C THR A 743 24.35 54.28 10.21
N PRO A 744 23.57 53.50 9.42
CA PRO A 744 23.38 52.04 9.34
C PRO A 744 23.50 51.47 7.89
N SER A 745 23.67 50.15 7.75
CA SER A 745 23.38 49.47 6.47
C SER A 745 22.78 48.06 6.65
N THR A 746 22.13 47.59 5.58
CA THR A 746 21.28 46.38 5.44
C THR A 746 21.82 45.07 6.05
N PRO A 747 20.96 44.22 6.66
CA PRO A 747 21.36 42.90 7.13
C PRO A 747 21.32 41.82 6.03
N GLN A 748 22.40 41.03 5.93
CA GLN A 748 22.31 39.62 5.54
C GLN A 748 22.32 38.74 6.80
N PRO A 749 21.62 37.59 6.80
CA PRO A 749 21.88 36.51 7.75
C PRO A 749 22.59 35.31 7.08
N SER A 750 23.48 34.66 7.84
CA SER A 750 24.22 33.47 7.41
C SER A 750 23.62 32.16 7.96
N VAL A 751 23.80 31.12 7.16
CA VAL A 751 23.82 29.67 7.48
C VAL A 751 23.27 29.20 8.84
N TYR A 752 22.07 28.60 8.80
CA TYR A 752 21.79 27.35 9.54
C TYR A 752 21.14 26.33 8.59
N THR A 753 21.44 25.04 8.78
CA THR A 753 21.13 23.98 7.80
C THR A 753 19.89 23.17 8.18
N THR A 754 18.90 23.14 7.28
CA THR A 754 17.78 22.18 7.34
C THR A 754 17.56 21.51 5.98
N VAL A 755 17.08 20.26 6.01
CA VAL A 755 17.18 19.31 4.88
C VAL A 755 15.93 19.37 3.98
N THR A 756 15.81 20.41 3.16
CA THR A 756 14.82 20.49 2.06
C THR A 756 15.36 21.35 0.91
N GLY A 757 16.16 20.78 -0.01
CA GLY A 757 16.85 21.60 -1.03
C GLY A 757 17.26 20.90 -2.34
N ALA A 758 16.71 19.71 -2.65
CA ALA A 758 17.06 18.99 -3.88
C ALA A 758 16.23 19.42 -5.12
N GLU A 759 14.96 19.81 -4.93
CA GLU A 759 14.01 19.99 -6.04
C GLU A 759 14.06 21.38 -6.69
N THR A 760 14.40 22.44 -5.93
CA THR A 760 14.41 23.83 -6.44
C THR A 760 15.51 24.08 -7.46
N ARG A 761 16.70 23.46 -7.29
CA ARG A 761 17.81 23.56 -8.27
C ARG A 761 17.50 22.89 -9.60
N ILE A 762 16.70 21.81 -9.59
CA ILE A 762 16.29 21.11 -10.81
C ILE A 762 15.26 21.95 -11.58
N ARG A 763 14.30 22.57 -10.89
CA ARG A 763 13.33 23.49 -11.51
C ARG A 763 14.00 24.69 -12.17
N ALA A 764 14.91 25.37 -11.47
CA ALA A 764 15.66 26.50 -12.03
C ALA A 764 16.53 26.10 -13.24
N ALA A 765 17.11 24.89 -13.23
CA ALA A 765 17.85 24.37 -14.38
C ALA A 765 16.93 24.06 -15.57
N PHE A 766 15.75 23.49 -15.36
CA PHE A 766 14.77 23.22 -16.42
C PHE A 766 14.23 24.51 -17.06
N GLU A 767 13.97 25.54 -16.26
CA GLU A 767 13.45 26.83 -16.74
C GLU A 767 14.49 27.59 -17.57
N ALA A 768 15.77 27.52 -17.18
CA ALA A 768 16.88 28.07 -17.96
C ALA A 768 17.14 27.29 -19.28
N ILE A 769 16.79 26.01 -19.34
CA ILE A 769 16.86 25.20 -20.56
C ILE A 769 15.70 25.57 -21.51
N PHE A 770 14.46 25.67 -20.99
CA PHE A 770 13.30 26.06 -21.80
C PHE A 770 13.44 27.46 -22.42
N LYS A 771 13.92 28.46 -21.65
CA LYS A 771 14.17 29.82 -22.18
C LYS A 771 15.26 29.88 -23.25
N ARG A 772 16.10 28.85 -23.39
CA ARG A 772 17.10 28.75 -24.47
C ARG A 772 16.63 27.96 -25.70
N SER A 773 15.57 27.15 -25.58
CA SER A 773 14.98 26.46 -26.73
C SER A 773 14.04 27.32 -27.58
N THR A 774 13.49 28.41 -27.02
CA THR A 774 12.52 29.29 -27.70
C THR A 774 13.16 30.39 -28.57
N LEU A 775 14.47 30.32 -28.84
CA LEU A 775 15.25 31.35 -29.53
C LEU A 775 16.01 30.84 -30.77
N LEU A 776 15.65 29.66 -31.28
CA LEU A 776 16.25 29.07 -32.49
C LEU A 776 15.18 28.43 -33.38
N GLN A 777 14.57 29.25 -34.24
CA GLN A 777 13.95 28.81 -35.49
C GLN A 777 13.94 30.00 -36.46
N ASP A 778 14.76 29.90 -37.52
CA ASP A 778 14.68 30.80 -38.66
C ASP A 778 13.50 30.39 -39.55
N VAL A 779 12.79 31.36 -40.13
CA VAL A 779 11.78 31.17 -41.16
C VAL A 779 12.30 31.79 -42.47
N GLU A 780 12.03 31.10 -43.57
CA GLU A 780 12.55 31.40 -44.89
C GLU A 780 11.64 32.38 -45.65
N GLY A 781 12.20 33.48 -46.19
CA GLY A 781 11.68 34.24 -47.34
C GLY A 781 10.56 35.29 -47.14
N GLY A 782 10.83 36.55 -47.47
CA GLY A 782 9.80 37.58 -47.71
C GLY A 782 10.24 39.05 -47.45
N LEU A 783 10.45 39.83 -48.53
CA LEU A 783 10.65 41.29 -48.55
C LEU A 783 9.29 42.05 -48.44
N PRO A 784 9.20 43.40 -48.28
CA PRO A 784 10.25 44.44 -48.39
C PRO A 784 10.29 45.55 -47.31
N ASP A 785 11.25 46.48 -47.51
CA ASP A 785 11.20 47.94 -47.27
C ASP A 785 11.61 48.64 -45.94
N GLN A 786 12.62 49.52 -46.13
CA GLN A 786 12.88 50.84 -45.52
C GLN A 786 13.64 51.00 -44.16
N LEU A 787 14.55 52.00 -44.20
CA LEU A 787 15.17 52.79 -43.11
C LEU A 787 16.24 52.15 -42.18
N SER A 788 17.50 52.17 -42.65
CA SER A 788 18.61 53.06 -42.21
C SER A 788 19.00 53.18 -40.69
N PRO A 789 20.23 53.61 -40.31
CA PRO A 789 21.11 52.73 -39.52
C PRO A 789 21.73 53.33 -38.23
N THR A 790 22.30 52.48 -37.37
CA THR A 790 23.40 52.76 -36.40
C THR A 790 23.79 51.46 -35.66
N SER A 791 24.99 51.22 -35.11
CA SER A 791 26.39 51.47 -35.52
C SER A 791 27.33 50.68 -34.57
N LEU A 792 28.63 50.55 -34.91
CA LEU A 792 29.74 50.20 -33.98
C LEU A 792 29.88 48.70 -33.53
N PRO A 793 31.09 48.22 -33.12
CA PRO A 793 31.85 47.35 -34.02
C PRO A 793 32.33 45.99 -33.43
N ARG A 794 32.84 45.12 -34.31
CA ARG A 794 33.40 43.79 -33.95
C ARG A 794 34.88 43.88 -33.51
N SER A 795 35.25 43.09 -32.50
CA SER A 795 36.64 42.71 -32.21
C SER A 795 36.91 41.23 -32.61
N PRO A 796 38.15 40.85 -32.94
CA PRO A 796 38.42 39.62 -33.70
C PRO A 796 38.47 38.35 -32.85
N SER A 797 37.90 37.27 -33.38
CA SER A 797 37.82 35.96 -32.72
C SER A 797 39.06 35.09 -32.92
N ILE A 798 39.75 34.69 -31.84
CA ILE A 798 40.72 33.59 -31.84
C ILE A 798 40.17 32.43 -30.99
N ASN A 799 39.44 31.52 -31.63
CA ASN A 799 38.89 30.32 -30.97
C ASN A 799 39.85 29.13 -31.04
N LYS A 800 40.75 28.98 -30.06
CA LYS A 800 41.42 27.69 -29.80
C LYS A 800 40.46 26.75 -29.06
N LYS A 801 39.81 25.82 -29.79
CA LYS A 801 39.01 24.74 -29.19
C LYS A 801 39.93 23.73 -28.49
N VAL A 802 39.90 23.71 -27.16
CA VAL A 802 40.41 22.59 -26.35
C VAL A 802 39.37 21.47 -26.38
N GLN A 803 39.73 20.31 -26.92
CA GLN A 803 38.81 19.19 -27.11
C GLN A 803 39.08 18.09 -26.07
N LEU A 804 38.25 18.06 -25.02
CA LEU A 804 38.26 16.98 -24.02
C LEU A 804 37.65 15.69 -24.61
N PRO A 805 38.28 14.52 -24.44
CA PRO A 805 37.73 13.26 -24.91
C PRO A 805 36.54 12.85 -24.04
N ARG A 806 35.34 12.90 -24.61
CA ARG A 806 34.15 12.22 -24.08
C ARG A 806 33.71 11.18 -25.09
N GLU A 807 33.70 9.91 -24.70
CA GLU A 807 32.75 8.95 -25.28
C GLU A 807 31.34 9.47 -24.99
N ARG A 808 30.78 10.22 -25.94
CA ARG A 808 29.34 10.36 -26.08
C ARG A 808 28.94 9.46 -27.22
N VAL A 809 28.37 8.30 -26.89
CA VAL A 809 27.38 7.68 -27.77
C VAL A 809 26.35 8.76 -28.01
N CYS A 810 26.21 9.22 -29.25
CA CYS A 810 25.14 10.16 -29.55
C CYS A 810 23.82 9.41 -29.42
N ASP A 811 22.85 10.02 -28.74
CA ASP A 811 21.45 9.70 -29.02
C ASP A 811 21.22 9.94 -30.53
N MET A 812 20.33 9.14 -31.14
CA MET A 812 19.96 9.29 -32.56
C MET A 812 19.48 10.71 -32.86
N SER A 813 19.56 11.15 -34.13
CA SER A 813 18.98 12.45 -34.50
C SER A 813 17.47 12.45 -34.17
N PRO A 814 16.85 13.61 -33.90
CA PRO A 814 15.42 13.65 -33.53
C PRO A 814 14.50 13.06 -34.61
N GLU A 815 14.91 13.15 -35.88
CA GLU A 815 14.20 12.61 -37.03
C GLU A 815 14.38 11.09 -37.13
N ASP A 816 15.62 10.59 -37.06
CA ASP A 816 15.91 9.14 -37.03
C ASP A 816 15.26 8.47 -35.83
N GLN A 817 15.25 9.16 -34.67
CA GLN A 817 14.56 8.71 -33.47
C GLN A 817 13.07 8.57 -33.73
N LYS A 818 12.41 9.61 -34.28
CA LYS A 818 10.97 9.58 -34.55
C LYS A 818 10.60 8.49 -35.57
N ALA A 819 11.39 8.33 -36.62
CA ALA A 819 11.19 7.29 -37.63
C ALA A 819 11.39 5.87 -37.05
N TRP A 820 12.46 5.65 -36.28
CA TRP A 820 12.71 4.38 -35.60
C TRP A 820 11.62 4.07 -34.56
N GLU A 821 11.23 5.03 -33.73
CA GLU A 821 10.15 4.86 -32.77
C GLU A 821 8.84 4.49 -33.49
N GLN A 822 8.51 5.13 -34.62
CA GLN A 822 7.35 4.74 -35.43
C GLN A 822 7.46 3.30 -35.97
N MET A 823 8.62 2.89 -36.48
CA MET A 823 8.85 1.52 -36.97
C MET A 823 8.76 0.47 -35.86
N GLU A 824 9.29 0.74 -34.66
CA GLU A 824 9.17 -0.18 -33.51
C GLU A 824 7.75 -0.21 -32.95
N MET A 825 7.07 0.93 -32.88
CA MET A 825 5.68 1.04 -32.42
C MET A 825 4.70 0.36 -33.39
N ALA A 826 5.05 0.22 -34.68
CA ALA A 826 4.25 -0.50 -35.66
C ALA A 826 4.35 -2.03 -35.56
N LYS A 827 5.30 -2.59 -34.81
CA LYS A 827 5.46 -4.05 -34.66
C LYS A 827 4.32 -4.67 -33.86
N GLU A 828 4.04 -5.94 -34.13
CA GLU A 828 3.07 -6.76 -33.42
C GLU A 828 3.65 -7.32 -32.10
N ILE A 829 2.79 -7.45 -31.09
CA ILE A 829 3.13 -8.06 -29.80
C ILE A 829 2.75 -9.54 -29.81
N ASP A 830 3.74 -10.43 -29.82
CA ASP A 830 3.56 -11.88 -29.75
C ASP A 830 3.60 -12.34 -28.28
N PHE A 831 2.43 -12.41 -27.63
CA PHE A 831 2.32 -12.84 -26.22
C PHE A 831 2.59 -14.34 -26.05
N ASP A 832 2.27 -15.18 -27.03
CA ASP A 832 2.51 -16.62 -26.97
C ASP A 832 4.00 -16.95 -26.91
N ARG A 833 4.81 -16.27 -27.73
CA ARG A 833 6.27 -16.39 -27.68
C ARG A 833 6.81 -15.99 -26.32
N MET A 834 6.35 -14.87 -25.74
CA MET A 834 6.75 -14.45 -24.39
C MET A 834 6.42 -15.53 -23.35
N LEU A 835 5.24 -16.17 -23.45
CA LEU A 835 4.79 -17.20 -22.53
C LEU A 835 5.63 -18.49 -22.63
N GLN A 836 6.00 -18.91 -23.84
CA GLN A 836 6.86 -20.08 -24.07
C GLN A 836 8.26 -19.89 -23.46
N ILE A 837 8.79 -18.67 -23.52
CA ILE A 837 10.10 -18.33 -22.94
C ILE A 837 10.01 -18.32 -21.41
N ALA A 838 8.95 -17.75 -20.84
CA ALA A 838 8.70 -17.76 -19.40
C ALA A 838 8.69 -19.20 -18.85
N ARG A 839 7.86 -20.09 -19.42
CA ARG A 839 7.80 -21.51 -19.00
C ARG A 839 9.14 -22.24 -19.12
N LYS A 840 9.90 -22.01 -20.20
CA LYS A 840 11.22 -22.64 -20.38
C LYS A 840 12.24 -22.19 -19.33
N ARG A 841 12.20 -20.91 -18.96
CA ARG A 841 13.04 -20.34 -17.91
C ARG A 841 12.72 -20.89 -16.52
N ASP A 842 11.43 -21.04 -16.20
CA ASP A 842 11.01 -21.58 -14.90
C ASP A 842 11.43 -23.06 -14.73
N MET A 843 11.51 -23.83 -15.82
CA MET A 843 12.08 -25.18 -15.80
C MET A 843 13.62 -25.22 -15.70
N HIS A 844 14.34 -24.23 -16.22
CA HIS A 844 15.80 -24.23 -16.33
C HIS A 844 16.41 -22.90 -15.84
N PRO A 845 16.36 -22.61 -14.52
CA PRO A 845 16.77 -21.31 -13.98
C PRO A 845 18.27 -20.99 -14.12
N ASP A 846 19.12 -22.02 -14.20
CA ASP A 846 20.59 -21.89 -14.26
C ASP A 846 21.16 -21.86 -15.68
N ASP A 847 20.33 -22.01 -16.73
CA ASP A 847 20.79 -22.22 -18.10
C ASP A 847 21.12 -20.88 -18.82
N PRO A 848 22.41 -20.57 -19.08
CA PRO A 848 22.83 -19.24 -19.52
C PRO A 848 22.57 -18.94 -21.01
N GLU A 849 21.90 -19.86 -21.72
CA GLU A 849 21.53 -19.73 -23.13
C GLU A 849 20.22 -18.92 -23.32
N TYR A 850 19.47 -18.66 -22.25
CA TYR A 850 18.21 -17.90 -22.29
C TYR A 850 18.34 -16.37 -22.07
N GLU A 851 19.56 -15.83 -21.93
CA GLU A 851 19.81 -14.37 -21.98
C GLU A 851 19.83 -13.85 -23.42
N ASP A 852 18.73 -14.03 -24.15
CA ASP A 852 18.49 -13.26 -25.38
C ASP A 852 18.05 -11.85 -24.94
N GLU A 853 18.99 -10.88 -24.96
CA GLU A 853 18.83 -9.49 -24.46
C GLU A 853 17.63 -8.72 -25.08
N ASN A 854 16.99 -9.30 -26.10
CA ASN A 854 15.89 -8.74 -26.88
C ASN A 854 14.49 -9.25 -26.48
N LEU A 855 14.36 -10.21 -25.55
CA LEU A 855 13.12 -10.94 -25.33
C LEU A 855 12.40 -10.55 -24.03
N TYR A 856 11.16 -10.09 -24.20
CA TYR A 856 10.30 -9.63 -23.11
C TYR A 856 9.66 -10.82 -22.39
N ILE A 857 9.67 -10.77 -21.06
CA ILE A 857 8.89 -11.66 -20.21
C ILE A 857 7.77 -10.80 -19.63
N CYS A 858 6.54 -11.12 -20.00
CA CYS A 858 5.32 -10.60 -19.40
C CYS A 858 4.74 -11.71 -18.53
N HIS A 859 4.36 -11.39 -17.29
CA HIS A 859 3.56 -12.29 -16.47
C HIS A 859 2.11 -12.16 -16.95
N ILE A 860 1.48 -13.29 -17.24
CA ILE A 860 0.07 -13.34 -17.60
C ILE A 860 -0.61 -14.06 -16.45
N ASP A 861 -1.38 -13.32 -15.65
CA ASP A 861 -2.12 -13.87 -14.54
C ASP A 861 -3.31 -14.64 -15.12
N PRO A 862 -3.40 -15.97 -14.97
CA PRO A 862 -4.57 -16.72 -15.41
C PRO A 862 -5.79 -16.19 -14.65
N ALA A 863 -6.93 -16.03 -15.33
CA ALA A 863 -8.15 -15.58 -14.68
C ALA A 863 -8.55 -16.63 -13.62
N PRO A 864 -8.50 -16.33 -12.31
CA PRO A 864 -8.54 -17.38 -11.27
C PRO A 864 -9.93 -18.02 -11.14
N PHE A 865 -10.96 -17.37 -11.65
CA PHE A 865 -12.33 -17.85 -11.75
C PHE A 865 -13.05 -17.05 -12.86
N GLN A 866 -14.15 -17.59 -13.38
CA GLN A 866 -15.03 -16.94 -14.34
C GLN A 866 -16.45 -16.92 -13.77
N LEU A 867 -17.20 -15.84 -14.00
CA LEU A 867 -18.62 -15.74 -13.61
C LEU A 867 -19.51 -16.10 -14.79
N VAL A 868 -20.55 -16.89 -14.51
CA VAL A 868 -21.66 -17.15 -15.44
C VAL A 868 -22.67 -16.00 -15.33
N GLU A 869 -23.22 -15.56 -16.46
CA GLU A 869 -24.16 -14.42 -16.56
C GLU A 869 -25.39 -14.55 -15.64
N ARG A 870 -25.91 -15.78 -15.48
CA ARG A 870 -27.06 -16.12 -14.62
C ARG A 870 -26.68 -16.42 -13.16
N THR A 871 -25.51 -15.97 -12.70
CA THR A 871 -25.15 -16.07 -11.28
C THR A 871 -25.93 -15.01 -10.50
N SER A 872 -26.78 -15.42 -9.56
CA SER A 872 -27.53 -14.53 -8.66
C SER A 872 -26.61 -13.62 -7.84
N LEU A 873 -27.02 -12.38 -7.58
CA LEU A 873 -26.28 -11.36 -6.82
C LEU A 873 -25.72 -11.88 -5.49
N LEU A 874 -26.51 -12.66 -4.73
CA LEU A 874 -26.07 -13.29 -3.47
C LEU A 874 -24.83 -14.20 -3.67
N LYS A 875 -24.84 -15.06 -4.71
CA LYS A 875 -23.71 -15.95 -5.02
C LYS A 875 -22.47 -15.16 -5.46
N VAL A 876 -22.64 -14.07 -6.21
CA VAL A 876 -21.54 -13.18 -6.59
C VAL A 876 -20.95 -12.51 -5.35
N HIS A 877 -21.79 -11.99 -4.46
CA HIS A 877 -21.38 -11.42 -3.17
C HIS A 877 -20.57 -12.43 -2.36
N SER A 878 -21.08 -13.65 -2.20
CA SER A 878 -20.38 -14.73 -1.48
C SER A 878 -19.04 -15.05 -2.13
N LEU A 879 -18.95 -15.19 -3.45
CA LEU A 879 -17.69 -15.43 -4.18
C LEU A 879 -16.66 -14.31 -3.98
N PHE A 880 -17.09 -13.04 -4.07
CA PHE A 880 -16.22 -11.88 -3.83
C PHE A 880 -15.72 -11.86 -2.37
N SER A 881 -16.58 -12.18 -1.41
CA SER A 881 -16.24 -12.26 0.01
C SER A 881 -15.30 -13.42 0.34
N THR A 882 -15.54 -14.62 -0.21
CA THR A 882 -14.71 -15.82 0.03
C THR A 882 -13.33 -15.71 -0.60
N LEU A 883 -13.25 -15.16 -1.82
CA LEU A 883 -11.99 -15.11 -2.59
C LEU A 883 -11.18 -13.84 -2.30
N GLY A 884 -11.77 -12.82 -1.65
CA GLY A 884 -11.11 -11.54 -1.39
C GLY A 884 -10.81 -10.73 -2.67
N VAL A 885 -11.56 -10.98 -3.73
CA VAL A 885 -11.28 -10.50 -5.09
C VAL A 885 -11.96 -9.17 -5.37
N SER A 886 -11.22 -8.23 -5.98
CA SER A 886 -11.75 -6.89 -6.31
C SER A 886 -12.49 -6.82 -7.65
N ARG A 887 -12.27 -7.81 -8.53
CA ARG A 887 -12.77 -7.89 -9.90
C ARG A 887 -12.98 -9.34 -10.32
N ALA A 888 -13.95 -9.54 -11.19
CA ALA A 888 -14.28 -10.81 -11.83
C ALA A 888 -14.62 -10.59 -13.31
N TYR A 889 -14.24 -11.55 -14.16
CA TYR A 889 -14.60 -11.57 -15.56
C TYR A 889 -15.85 -12.43 -15.76
N VAL A 890 -16.82 -11.92 -16.52
CA VAL A 890 -18.06 -12.62 -16.87
C VAL A 890 -17.88 -13.23 -18.25
N THR A 891 -18.13 -14.53 -18.36
CA THR A 891 -17.99 -15.26 -19.62
C THR A 891 -19.23 -16.12 -19.92
N ALA A 892 -19.50 -16.32 -21.20
CA ALA A 892 -20.33 -17.43 -21.67
C ALA A 892 -19.51 -18.28 -22.63
N ILE A 893 -19.42 -19.59 -22.35
CA ILE A 893 -18.65 -20.55 -23.16
C ILE A 893 -17.18 -20.06 -23.36
N GLY A 894 -16.59 -19.50 -22.30
CA GLY A 894 -15.22 -18.95 -22.30
C GLY A 894 -15.04 -17.59 -23.00
N ARG A 895 -16.06 -17.07 -23.71
CA ARG A 895 -16.02 -15.74 -24.34
C ARG A 895 -16.28 -14.66 -23.31
N LEU A 896 -15.45 -13.61 -23.28
CA LEU A 896 -15.58 -12.44 -22.42
C LEU A 896 -16.78 -11.59 -22.85
N ILE A 897 -17.71 -11.34 -21.93
CA ILE A 897 -18.93 -10.54 -22.17
C ILE A 897 -19.00 -9.31 -21.26
N GLY A 898 -18.47 -9.43 -20.05
CA GLY A 898 -18.51 -8.32 -19.09
C GLY A 898 -17.46 -8.41 -18.00
N VAL A 899 -17.37 -7.34 -17.21
CA VAL A 899 -16.59 -7.28 -15.97
C VAL A 899 -17.49 -6.82 -14.84
N VAL A 900 -17.34 -7.47 -13.68
CA VAL A 900 -17.89 -7.02 -12.40
C VAL A 900 -16.73 -6.63 -11.51
N SER A 901 -16.72 -5.43 -10.96
CA SER A 901 -15.87 -5.05 -9.84
C SER A 901 -16.67 -4.84 -8.56
N LEU A 902 -15.97 -4.78 -7.44
CA LEU A 902 -16.56 -4.51 -6.12
C LEU A 902 -17.37 -3.21 -6.09
N LYS A 903 -17.08 -2.24 -6.98
CA LYS A 903 -17.87 -1.01 -7.14
C LYS A 903 -19.26 -1.27 -7.74
N GLU A 904 -19.34 -2.02 -8.84
CA GLU A 904 -20.61 -2.34 -9.48
C GLU A 904 -21.43 -3.29 -8.59
N LEU A 905 -20.77 -4.28 -7.96
CA LEU A 905 -21.41 -5.18 -7.00
C LEU A 905 -22.03 -4.42 -5.81
N ARG A 906 -21.29 -3.47 -5.21
CA ARG A 906 -21.83 -2.60 -4.16
C ARG A 906 -23.00 -1.77 -4.66
N LYS A 907 -22.89 -1.14 -5.85
CA LYS A 907 -23.97 -0.34 -6.42
C LYS A 907 -25.23 -1.18 -6.64
N ALA A 908 -25.08 -2.38 -7.21
CA ALA A 908 -26.19 -3.31 -7.39
C ALA A 908 -26.91 -3.57 -6.07
N ILE A 909 -26.19 -3.89 -4.99
CA ILE A 909 -26.78 -4.10 -3.65
C ILE A 909 -27.50 -2.84 -3.12
N GLU A 910 -26.92 -1.64 -3.29
CA GLU A 910 -27.56 -0.37 -2.91
C GLU A 910 -28.83 -0.09 -3.74
N ASP A 911 -28.80 -0.40 -5.04
CA ASP A 911 -29.93 -0.27 -5.97
C ASP A 911 -31.04 -1.32 -5.69
N VAL A 912 -30.70 -2.55 -5.25
CA VAL A 912 -31.69 -3.56 -4.78
C VAL A 912 -32.37 -3.07 -3.50
N ASN A 913 -31.58 -2.62 -2.53
CA ASN A 913 -32.07 -2.19 -1.21
C ASN A 913 -32.91 -0.90 -1.29
N SER A 914 -32.64 -0.03 -2.27
CA SER A 914 -33.45 1.17 -2.56
C SER A 914 -34.63 0.91 -3.49
N GLY A 915 -34.75 -0.30 -4.07
CA GLY A 915 -35.80 -0.66 -5.02
C GLY A 915 -35.65 -0.06 -6.42
N ALA A 916 -34.48 0.49 -6.75
CA ALA A 916 -34.18 1.03 -8.09
C ALA A 916 -33.92 -0.08 -9.13
N LEU A 917 -33.28 -1.18 -8.69
CA LEU A 917 -33.09 -2.38 -9.50
C LEU A 917 -34.28 -3.34 -9.27
N THR A 918 -35.22 -3.34 -10.22
CA THR A 918 -36.35 -4.27 -10.29
C THR A 918 -36.31 -5.08 -11.59
N LEU A 919 -36.94 -6.24 -11.58
CA LEU A 919 -37.07 -7.15 -12.75
C LEU A 919 -37.72 -6.48 -13.98
N ALA A 920 -38.45 -5.38 -13.78
CA ALA A 920 -39.07 -4.57 -14.83
C ALA A 920 -38.10 -3.61 -15.55
N ASN A 921 -36.96 -3.26 -14.93
CA ASN A 921 -35.97 -2.32 -15.47
C ASN A 921 -34.84 -3.02 -16.26
N ARG A 922 -35.07 -4.24 -16.77
CA ARG A 922 -34.09 -4.94 -17.60
C ARG A 922 -33.77 -4.12 -18.85
N PRO A 923 -32.49 -3.80 -19.13
CA PRO A 923 -32.10 -3.37 -20.46
C PRO A 923 -32.42 -4.51 -21.42
N GLU A 924 -33.13 -4.23 -22.52
CA GLU A 924 -33.25 -5.23 -23.59
C GLU A 924 -31.83 -5.64 -24.04
N PRO A 925 -31.57 -6.94 -24.26
CA PRO A 925 -30.29 -7.35 -24.80
C PRO A 925 -30.09 -6.67 -26.17
N PRO A 926 -28.88 -6.15 -26.46
CA PRO A 926 -28.65 -5.42 -27.71
C PRO A 926 -28.99 -6.31 -28.89
N GLN A 927 -29.88 -5.84 -29.77
CA GLN A 927 -30.38 -6.55 -30.96
C GLN A 927 -29.34 -6.70 -32.08
N THR A 928 -28.05 -6.79 -31.74
CA THR A 928 -27.03 -7.30 -32.65
C THR A 928 -27.21 -8.81 -32.77
N PRO A 929 -27.48 -9.37 -33.97
CA PRO A 929 -27.63 -10.81 -34.12
C PRO A 929 -26.33 -11.49 -33.72
N LEU A 930 -26.43 -12.41 -32.75
CA LEU A 930 -25.37 -13.39 -32.49
C LEU A 930 -25.06 -14.07 -33.84
N PRO A 931 -23.79 -14.11 -34.30
CA PRO A 931 -23.45 -14.84 -35.50
C PRO A 931 -23.89 -16.29 -35.31
N THR A 932 -24.71 -16.77 -36.24
CA THR A 932 -25.54 -17.97 -36.11
C THR A 932 -24.75 -19.11 -35.52
N VAL A 933 -25.31 -19.77 -34.49
CA VAL A 933 -24.74 -21.01 -33.95
C VAL A 933 -24.65 -22.00 -35.09
N ILE A 934 -23.42 -22.22 -35.60
CA ILE A 934 -23.13 -23.34 -36.47
C ILE A 934 -23.33 -24.57 -35.60
N LYS A 935 -24.53 -25.16 -35.67
CA LYS A 935 -24.73 -26.56 -35.29
C LYS A 935 -23.76 -27.35 -36.15
N VAL A 936 -22.65 -27.77 -35.54
CA VAL A 936 -21.83 -28.84 -36.09
C VAL A 936 -22.73 -30.07 -36.09
N VAL A 937 -23.34 -30.35 -37.24
CA VAL A 937 -24.09 -31.58 -37.46
C VAL A 937 -23.07 -32.69 -37.38
N SER A 938 -23.11 -33.42 -36.27
CA SER A 938 -22.33 -34.64 -36.09
C SER A 938 -22.87 -35.70 -37.05
N THR A 939 -22.27 -35.79 -38.23
CA THR A 939 -22.44 -36.93 -39.13
C THR A 939 -21.65 -38.12 -38.57
N GLN A 940 -22.20 -38.75 -37.53
CA GLN A 940 -21.84 -40.13 -37.23
C GLN A 940 -22.38 -41.02 -38.36
N PRO A 941 -21.57 -41.93 -38.93
CA PRO A 941 -22.10 -42.98 -39.78
C PRO A 941 -22.96 -43.93 -38.94
N ALA A 942 -24.12 -44.32 -39.47
CA ALA A 942 -25.04 -45.21 -38.77
C ALA A 942 -24.42 -46.62 -38.57
N PRO A 943 -24.75 -47.33 -37.47
CA PRO A 943 -24.39 -48.73 -37.34
C PRO A 943 -25.15 -49.58 -38.40
N PRO A 944 -24.57 -50.67 -38.90
CA PRO A 944 -25.29 -51.59 -39.78
C PRO A 944 -26.43 -52.28 -39.03
N SER A 945 -27.56 -52.47 -39.71
CA SER A 945 -28.71 -53.19 -39.18
C SER A 945 -28.51 -54.70 -39.28
N ASP A 946 -28.66 -55.40 -38.16
CA ASP A 946 -28.71 -56.87 -38.12
C ASP A 946 -30.02 -57.41 -38.75
N SER A 947 -30.02 -57.50 -40.08
CA SER A 947 -31.08 -58.19 -40.81
C SER A 947 -30.60 -58.68 -42.18
N GLU A 948 -29.74 -59.71 -42.22
CA GLU A 948 -29.69 -60.74 -43.28
C GLU A 948 -28.65 -61.86 -43.01
N THR A 949 -28.75 -62.52 -41.85
CA THR A 949 -28.07 -63.81 -41.61
C THR A 949 -28.89 -64.99 -42.14
N ALA A 950 -29.02 -65.10 -43.47
CA ALA A 950 -29.54 -66.32 -44.10
C ALA A 950 -29.10 -66.50 -45.58
N LYS A 951 -28.33 -67.58 -45.84
CA LYS A 951 -27.96 -68.14 -47.17
C LYS A 951 -26.95 -67.26 -47.95
N LEU A 952 -25.70 -67.68 -48.22
CA LEU A 952 -25.30 -68.92 -48.89
C LEU A 952 -23.86 -69.35 -48.51
N THR A 953 -23.60 -70.65 -48.61
CA THR A 953 -22.32 -71.30 -48.29
C THR A 953 -21.52 -71.72 -49.54
N THR A 954 -20.23 -71.33 -49.60
CA THR A 954 -19.08 -72.00 -50.31
C THR A 954 -19.13 -72.20 -51.84
N PRO A 955 -17.99 -72.51 -52.54
CA PRO A 955 -16.54 -72.38 -52.23
C PRO A 955 -15.93 -71.09 -52.85
N GLY A 956 -14.61 -70.84 -53.01
CA GLY A 956 -13.36 -71.55 -52.65
C GLY A 956 -12.10 -70.85 -53.25
N ASP A 957 -10.93 -71.49 -53.10
CA ASP A 957 -9.61 -71.37 -53.77
C ASP A 957 -9.20 -70.02 -54.42
N HIS A 958 -8.20 -69.27 -53.91
CA HIS A 958 -6.82 -69.70 -53.61
C HIS A 958 -6.11 -68.82 -52.57
#